data_AF-E0IA63-F1
#
_entry.id   AF-E0IA63-F1
#
_cell.length_a   1.000
_cell.length_b   1.000
_cell.length_c   1.000
_cell.angle_alpha   90.00
_cell.angle_beta   90.00
_cell.angle_gamma   90.00
#
_symmetry.space_group_name_H-M   'P 1'
#
loop_
_entity.id
_entity.type
_entity.pdbx_description
1 polymer ?
#
loop_
_entity_poly.entity_id
_entity_poly.type
_entity_poly.pdbx_seq_one_letter_code
_entity_poly.pdbx_strand_id
1 'polypeptide(L)'
;MKKFRSILSALLAVSLVFGTLLASVSAASSENVDKHWAAGTLKKWLDAGLIQGYPDGTVKPDAPVTRGEFAALLNRAFGLKDEAASVSFNDLPTTNWAYHEIAVAVKAGYLQGTGGGKVSPAQAAARQEASVMVANVLHLDTKTNTDVSQFKDAAQIADWSKGAIAALASKQIVKGDEQGNFRPKASITRAEAVVVLDAALELQNNSATKTFDKAGVYGSADKTETIDGNVVISAAGVTLQNMVITGNLTIAKEVAEGDVTLKNVTVKGTTTVNGGGPNSIHLEDSVLLRIIVDKATGRVRLVAIGATTVQDVIIQSPVKIEESHVTDSGFKNIELSKALPKDSNVELVGHFESVGVMAANIQLNIPSGTVDNLDVASGAAGNTINVSKEAQVLKLILDAVAKLIGEGKVDQATVNDAAKGSSFETKPGQVDGSAKDSITTPGTAVVIGGGGGSTGGNNSGSDTGGNNGGNTGGDNGGNNGGSTPPQCTVDCDDATLHSLSVTGSVYMELVQRDFGVAKVGIGFESNMQDYSVDLAQNFTESDVNFTVTAAAYAKLSYSLVYDDGNEIKDIAVGDQGTFNIHLREKHDATVMVTVTNANDNQSWNYYVKFVYQRDLQEAFRIFKLPVSPTETYQFFETSALEEGDHVVVTVPAADTTKGLKISVNFDCGKYGSGYNLADYSKNNFFKPVNTIGKLHVVVTRAGQEIMNGEYQYDLTPVPLITDGTGINASLWTQEQMKQDGAENASYRIEIDLDKNANPALQNVKYMDVMYEDKVYTNMEKRVWTYEDFKTSQNKYGFTGPTRVGNNSYLLTSYGYNEVHDKFAYIFLFDEHKKLIGCYVQELHFDADHVGEGVTIVPPVVK
;
A
#
# COMPACT_ATOMS: atom_id res chain seq x y z
N MET A 1 31.68 65.63 27.69
CA MET A 1 32.38 64.52 26.98
C MET A 1 33.68 64.01 27.62
N LYS A 2 34.02 64.34 28.88
CA LYS A 2 35.11 63.67 29.63
C LYS A 2 34.63 62.74 30.76
N LYS A 3 33.42 62.94 31.32
CA LYS A 3 32.84 62.04 32.34
C LYS A 3 32.15 60.79 31.78
N PHE A 4 31.79 60.78 30.49
CA PHE A 4 31.14 59.62 29.84
C PHE A 4 32.13 58.55 29.35
N ARG A 5 33.43 58.89 29.24
CA ARG A 5 34.49 57.94 28.89
C ARG A 5 35.04 57.17 30.10
N SER A 6 34.84 57.68 31.32
CA SER A 6 35.27 57.02 32.56
C SER A 6 34.32 55.90 33.00
N ILE A 7 33.04 55.96 32.62
CA ILE A 7 32.02 54.97 33.02
C ILE A 7 32.03 53.78 32.05
N LEU A 8 32.37 53.99 30.77
CA LEU A 8 32.46 52.92 29.79
C LEU A 8 33.68 52.00 30.00
N SER A 9 34.79 52.53 30.53
CA SER A 9 35.96 51.73 30.90
C SER A 9 35.76 50.97 32.22
N ALA A 10 34.90 51.44 33.12
CA ALA A 10 34.54 50.72 34.34
C ALA A 10 33.54 49.59 34.07
N LEU A 11 32.60 49.75 33.13
CA LEU A 11 31.70 48.66 32.74
C LEU A 11 32.38 47.54 31.94
N LEU A 12 33.42 47.85 31.15
CA LEU A 12 34.20 46.84 30.44
C LEU A 12 35.14 46.05 31.38
N ALA A 13 35.60 46.66 32.47
CA ALA A 13 36.41 45.99 33.49
C ALA A 13 35.57 45.09 34.42
N VAL A 14 34.29 45.41 34.66
CA VAL A 14 33.39 44.54 35.43
C VAL A 14 32.87 43.37 34.60
N SER A 15 32.74 43.49 33.27
CA SER A 15 32.40 42.35 32.40
C SER A 15 33.56 41.37 32.19
N LEU A 16 34.81 41.79 32.44
CA LEU A 16 36.00 40.94 32.38
C LEU A 16 36.30 40.19 33.69
N VAL A 17 35.64 40.54 34.80
CA VAL A 17 35.77 39.84 36.10
C VAL A 17 34.60 38.88 36.37
N PHE A 18 33.46 39.01 35.66
CA PHE A 18 32.37 38.02 35.69
C PHE A 18 32.48 36.92 34.62
N GLY A 19 33.48 37.00 33.73
CA GLY A 19 33.73 36.02 32.65
C GLY A 19 34.58 34.80 33.03
N THR A 20 34.99 34.64 34.29
CA THR A 20 35.80 33.51 34.76
C THR A 20 35.06 32.55 35.71
N LEU A 21 33.73 32.55 35.68
CA LEU A 21 32.92 31.44 36.17
C LEU A 21 32.36 30.65 34.96
N LEU A 22 33.22 30.36 33.98
CA LEU A 22 33.10 29.08 33.33
C LEU A 22 33.39 28.07 34.43
N ALA A 23 32.35 27.36 34.85
CA ALA A 23 32.51 26.14 35.59
C ALA A 23 33.65 25.38 34.92
N SER A 24 34.76 25.24 35.64
CA SER A 24 35.66 24.13 35.41
C SER A 24 34.73 22.93 35.36
N VAL A 25 34.50 22.37 34.17
CA VAL A 25 34.22 20.95 34.06
C VAL A 25 35.44 20.35 34.72
N SER A 26 35.29 20.06 36.01
CA SER A 26 36.28 19.29 36.72
C SER A 26 36.32 17.99 35.95
N ALA A 27 37.38 17.80 35.15
CA ALA A 27 37.77 16.48 34.72
C ALA A 27 37.72 15.63 36.00
N ALA A 28 36.80 14.65 36.03
CA ALA A 28 36.67 13.73 37.15
C ALA A 28 38.08 13.27 37.52
N SER A 29 38.49 13.46 38.78
CA SER A 29 39.84 13.14 39.20
C SER A 29 40.09 11.64 38.92
N SER A 30 40.91 11.37 37.91
CA SER A 30 41.21 10.03 37.38
C SER A 30 42.12 9.21 38.29
N GLU A 31 42.60 9.78 39.41
CA GLU A 31 43.62 9.16 40.26
C GLU A 31 43.25 7.78 40.82
N ASN A 32 41.95 7.46 40.95
CA ASN A 32 41.47 6.12 41.36
C ASN A 32 41.00 5.22 40.20
N VAL A 33 40.87 5.74 38.99
CA VAL A 33 40.49 4.94 37.81
C VAL A 33 41.74 4.40 37.12
N ASP A 34 42.81 5.18 37.04
CA ASP A 34 44.01 4.86 36.25
C ASP A 34 44.77 3.61 36.73
N LYS A 35 44.59 3.19 37.99
CA LYS A 35 45.21 1.98 38.58
C LYS A 35 44.24 0.81 38.74
N HIS A 36 42.96 0.99 38.38
CA HIS A 36 41.94 -0.02 38.54
C HIS A 36 42.00 -1.06 37.39
N TRP A 37 41.65 -2.32 37.64
CA TRP A 37 41.71 -3.36 36.60
C TRP A 37 40.81 -3.05 35.38
N ALA A 38 39.72 -2.32 35.60
CA ALA A 38 38.79 -1.85 34.56
C ALA A 38 39.11 -0.44 34.01
N ALA A 39 40.30 0.11 34.27
CA ALA A 39 40.68 1.48 33.90
C ALA A 39 40.38 1.81 32.43
N GLY A 40 40.80 0.92 31.52
CA GLY A 40 40.64 1.11 30.08
C GLY A 40 39.18 1.25 29.66
N THR A 41 38.33 0.32 30.09
CA THR A 41 36.89 0.34 29.76
C THR A 41 36.17 1.51 30.41
N LEU A 42 36.49 1.83 31.67
CA LEU A 42 35.90 2.98 32.36
C LEU A 42 36.25 4.30 31.66
N LYS A 43 37.50 4.48 31.23
CA LYS A 43 37.93 5.65 30.47
C LYS A 43 37.20 5.73 29.12
N LYS A 44 37.14 4.62 28.37
CA LYS A 44 36.38 4.52 27.11
C LYS A 44 34.93 4.97 27.30
N TRP A 45 34.26 4.50 28.35
CA TRP A 45 32.87 4.85 28.63
C TRP A 45 32.69 6.29 29.10
N LEU A 46 33.64 6.84 29.85
CA LEU A 46 33.63 8.25 30.26
C LEU A 46 33.79 9.16 29.04
N ASP A 47 34.74 8.86 28.17
CA ASP A 47 35.02 9.63 26.95
C ASP A 47 33.83 9.59 25.98
N ALA A 48 33.14 8.44 25.89
CA ALA A 48 31.93 8.27 25.10
C ALA A 48 30.64 8.81 25.78
N GLY A 49 30.73 9.31 27.02
CA GLY A 49 29.58 9.79 27.78
C GLY A 49 28.59 8.69 28.20
N LEU A 50 28.95 7.40 28.08
CA LEU A 50 28.11 6.25 28.41
C LEU A 50 28.00 6.01 29.93
N ILE A 51 29.00 6.44 30.68
CA ILE A 51 29.00 6.53 32.14
C ILE A 51 29.30 7.95 32.58
N GLN A 52 28.60 8.42 33.60
CA GLN A 52 28.88 9.69 34.25
C GLN A 52 29.49 9.44 35.64
N GLY A 53 30.34 10.37 36.10
CA GLY A 53 30.78 10.40 37.49
C GLY A 53 29.63 10.73 38.43
N TYR A 54 29.78 10.41 39.72
CA TYR A 54 28.86 10.86 40.75
C TYR A 54 28.96 12.38 40.94
N PRO A 55 27.96 13.04 41.56
CA PRO A 55 27.97 14.48 41.79
C PRO A 55 29.20 15.01 42.55
N ASP A 56 29.91 14.13 43.28
CA ASP A 56 31.18 14.44 43.97
C ASP A 56 32.41 14.38 43.06
N GLY A 57 32.23 14.20 41.74
CA GLY A 57 33.29 14.16 40.74
C GLY A 57 34.02 12.82 40.66
N THR A 58 33.59 11.79 41.40
CA THR A 58 34.25 10.48 41.43
C THR A 58 33.55 9.43 40.57
N VAL A 59 34.30 8.41 40.11
CA VAL A 59 33.73 7.31 39.30
C VAL A 59 33.31 6.11 40.16
N LYS A 60 33.96 5.89 41.32
CA LYS A 60 33.72 4.79 42.28
C LYS A 60 33.57 3.40 41.62
N PRO A 61 34.64 2.85 41.00
CA PRO A 61 34.57 1.59 40.26
C PRO A 61 34.10 0.39 41.08
N ASP A 62 34.49 0.30 42.37
CA ASP A 62 34.12 -0.81 43.26
C ASP A 62 32.78 -0.62 43.99
N ALA A 63 32.11 0.52 43.80
CA ALA A 63 30.80 0.74 44.44
C ALA A 63 29.74 -0.16 43.79
N PRO A 64 28.83 -0.75 44.59
CA PRO A 64 27.70 -1.50 44.06
C PRO A 64 26.77 -0.57 43.26
N VAL A 65 26.22 -1.08 42.17
CA VAL A 65 25.27 -0.35 41.34
C VAL A 65 23.85 -0.76 41.69
N THR A 66 22.96 0.21 41.88
CA THR A 66 21.52 -0.03 42.09
C THR A 66 20.82 -0.46 40.82
N ARG A 67 19.64 -1.09 40.94
CA ARG A 67 18.81 -1.49 39.78
C ARG A 67 18.49 -0.31 38.86
N GLY A 68 18.17 0.86 39.42
CA GLY A 68 17.93 2.08 38.65
C GLY A 68 19.18 2.58 37.92
N GLU A 69 20.34 2.57 38.57
CA GLU A 69 21.61 2.97 37.93
C GLU A 69 22.04 1.97 36.85
N PHE A 70 21.81 0.67 37.06
CA PHE A 70 22.13 -0.35 36.07
C PHE A 70 21.24 -0.20 34.83
N ALA A 71 19.94 0.05 35.02
CA ALA A 71 19.04 0.38 33.92
C ALA A 71 19.50 1.63 33.15
N ALA A 72 19.93 2.69 33.85
CA ALA A 72 20.43 3.91 33.23
C ALA A 72 21.74 3.72 32.44
N LEU A 73 22.63 2.81 32.88
CA LEU A 73 23.84 2.45 32.12
C LEU A 73 23.48 1.67 30.86
N LEU A 74 22.57 0.71 30.99
CA LEU A 74 22.14 -0.16 29.89
C LEU A 74 21.36 0.62 28.83
N ASN A 75 20.41 1.48 29.23
CA ASN A 75 19.70 2.37 28.31
C ASN A 75 20.67 3.22 27.49
N ARG A 76 21.65 3.86 28.14
CA ARG A 76 22.63 4.70 27.46
C ARG A 76 23.54 3.91 26.54
N ALA A 77 24.01 2.74 26.97
CA ALA A 77 24.85 1.86 26.20
C ALA A 77 24.15 1.40 24.90
N PHE A 78 22.90 0.98 25.00
CA PHE A 78 22.11 0.44 23.88
C PHE A 78 21.25 1.50 23.17
N GLY A 79 21.43 2.78 23.50
CA GLY A 79 20.67 3.88 22.91
C GLY A 79 19.15 3.79 23.12
N LEU A 80 18.70 3.10 24.17
CA LEU A 80 17.29 2.95 24.49
C LEU A 80 16.78 4.24 25.11
N LYS A 81 15.82 4.86 24.44
CA LYS A 81 15.13 6.08 24.86
C LYS A 81 13.68 5.92 24.48
N ASP A 82 12.81 6.43 25.33
CA ASP A 82 11.39 6.58 25.04
C ASP A 82 10.84 7.56 26.06
N GLU A 83 10.82 8.84 25.72
CA GLU A 83 10.40 9.92 26.62
C GLU A 83 8.92 9.77 27.06
N ALA A 84 8.11 9.01 26.32
CA ALA A 84 6.71 8.71 26.64
C ALA A 84 6.55 7.46 27.53
N ALA A 85 7.64 6.73 27.83
CA ALA A 85 7.57 5.54 28.66
C ALA A 85 7.05 5.86 30.07
N SER A 86 5.97 5.18 30.46
CA SER A 86 5.39 5.28 31.79
C SER A 86 5.15 3.88 32.37
N VAL A 87 5.34 3.77 33.68
CA VAL A 87 5.11 2.55 34.45
C VAL A 87 4.48 2.89 35.80
N SER A 88 3.82 1.90 36.40
CA SER A 88 3.24 2.03 37.74
C SER A 88 3.82 0.95 38.65
N PHE A 89 4.63 1.39 39.62
CA PHE A 89 5.10 0.57 40.73
C PHE A 89 4.95 1.33 42.05
N ASN A 90 4.61 0.60 43.11
CA ASN A 90 4.33 1.16 44.43
C ASN A 90 5.54 1.87 45.06
N ASP A 91 6.76 1.56 44.63
CA ASP A 91 8.02 2.10 45.13
C ASP A 91 8.78 2.96 44.11
N LEU A 92 8.12 3.34 43.01
CA LEU A 92 8.68 4.19 41.97
C LEU A 92 7.73 5.35 41.64
N PRO A 93 7.71 6.42 42.48
CA PRO A 93 6.97 7.64 42.14
C PRO A 93 7.58 8.32 40.91
N THR A 94 6.77 9.05 40.14
CA THR A 94 7.20 9.81 38.94
C THR A 94 8.29 10.84 39.23
N THR A 95 8.44 11.27 40.49
CA THR A 95 9.49 12.18 40.96
C THR A 95 10.84 11.50 41.23
N ASN A 96 10.92 10.16 41.19
CA ASN A 96 12.16 9.43 41.36
C ASN A 96 13.06 9.65 40.13
N TRP A 97 14.34 9.96 40.33
CA TRP A 97 15.29 10.17 39.23
C TRP A 97 15.40 8.95 38.30
N ALA A 98 15.21 7.73 38.83
CA ALA A 98 15.25 6.49 38.06
C ALA A 98 13.91 6.14 37.41
N TYR A 99 12.85 6.94 37.60
CA TYR A 99 11.51 6.64 37.07
C TYR A 99 11.57 6.37 35.58
N HIS A 100 12.18 7.30 34.84
CA HIS A 100 12.27 7.23 33.38
C HIS A 100 13.10 6.04 32.91
N GLU A 101 14.27 5.84 33.52
CA GLU A 101 15.19 4.75 33.17
C GLU A 101 14.55 3.38 33.36
N ILE A 102 13.77 3.21 34.43
CA ILE A 102 13.01 1.99 34.70
C ILE A 102 11.82 1.85 33.74
N ALA A 103 11.14 2.95 33.39
CA ALA A 103 10.03 2.91 32.46
C ALA A 103 10.47 2.39 31.07
N VAL A 104 11.56 2.94 30.55
CA VAL A 104 12.20 2.46 29.31
C VAL A 104 12.59 1.00 29.46
N ALA A 105 13.18 0.61 30.59
CA ALA A 105 13.65 -0.75 30.83
C ALA A 105 12.55 -1.82 30.82
N VAL A 106 11.39 -1.47 31.40
CA VAL A 106 10.22 -2.34 31.46
C VAL A 106 9.54 -2.43 30.11
N LYS A 107 9.39 -1.31 29.41
CA LYS A 107 8.78 -1.29 28.07
C LYS A 107 9.66 -2.02 27.04
N ALA A 108 10.98 -1.87 27.13
CA ALA A 108 11.95 -2.63 26.34
C ALA A 108 12.04 -4.12 26.76
N GLY A 109 11.32 -4.54 27.79
CA GLY A 109 11.17 -5.94 28.17
C GLY A 109 12.38 -6.56 28.88
N TYR A 110 13.45 -5.81 29.11
CA TYR A 110 14.67 -6.37 29.73
C TYR A 110 14.67 -6.28 31.26
N LEU A 111 13.81 -5.45 31.85
CA LEU A 111 13.64 -5.34 33.30
C LEU A 111 12.21 -5.72 33.71
N GLN A 112 12.10 -6.56 34.73
CA GLN A 112 10.84 -6.90 35.38
C GLN A 112 10.85 -6.46 36.85
N GLY A 113 9.65 -6.25 37.41
CA GLY A 113 9.47 -5.94 38.82
C GLY A 113 9.96 -7.06 39.73
N THR A 114 10.27 -6.72 40.99
CA THR A 114 10.74 -7.67 42.01
C THR A 114 9.59 -8.41 42.72
N GLY A 115 8.36 -8.29 42.22
CA GLY A 115 7.14 -8.82 42.84
C GLY A 115 6.43 -7.84 43.78
N GLY A 116 5.16 -8.12 44.11
CA GLY A 116 4.36 -7.29 45.02
C GLY A 116 4.09 -5.85 44.54
N GLY A 117 4.09 -5.64 43.21
CA GLY A 117 3.95 -4.30 42.61
C GLY A 117 5.16 -3.38 42.80
N LYS A 118 6.34 -3.94 43.05
CA LYS A 118 7.59 -3.17 43.27
C LYS A 118 8.63 -3.42 42.18
N VAL A 119 9.55 -2.48 42.00
CA VAL A 119 10.70 -2.58 41.09
C VAL A 119 12.05 -2.34 41.78
N SER A 120 12.03 -1.87 43.02
CA SER A 120 13.16 -1.70 43.94
C SER A 120 14.33 -0.90 43.32
N PRO A 121 14.10 0.33 42.82
CA PRO A 121 15.08 1.07 42.02
C PRO A 121 16.39 1.37 42.78
N ALA A 122 16.31 1.57 44.10
CA ALA A 122 17.46 1.87 44.97
C ALA A 122 18.17 0.62 45.53
N GLN A 123 17.66 -0.59 45.25
CA GLN A 123 18.31 -1.83 45.71
C GLN A 123 19.54 -2.11 44.85
N ALA A 124 20.66 -2.51 45.48
CA ALA A 124 21.84 -2.98 44.76
C ALA A 124 21.48 -4.20 43.89
N ALA A 125 21.82 -4.14 42.60
CA ALA A 125 21.52 -5.21 41.66
C ALA A 125 22.43 -6.42 41.92
N ALA A 126 21.84 -7.60 42.12
CA ALA A 126 22.62 -8.82 42.23
C ALA A 126 23.21 -9.19 40.86
N ARG A 127 24.40 -9.80 40.84
CA ARG A 127 25.10 -10.15 39.59
C ARG A 127 24.26 -11.06 38.68
N GLN A 128 23.49 -11.99 39.25
CA GLN A 128 22.56 -12.83 38.48
C GLN A 128 21.37 -12.05 37.89
N GLU A 129 20.89 -11.00 38.57
CA GLU A 129 19.81 -10.13 38.06
C GLU A 129 20.32 -9.28 36.89
N ALA A 130 21.51 -8.69 37.06
CA ALA A 130 22.18 -7.92 36.01
C ALA A 130 22.40 -8.79 34.76
N SER A 131 22.81 -10.05 34.91
CA SER A 131 22.94 -10.99 33.79
C SER A 131 21.61 -11.26 33.08
N VAL A 132 20.50 -11.40 33.80
CA VAL A 132 19.18 -11.54 33.15
C VAL A 132 18.83 -10.29 32.35
N MET A 133 19.05 -9.10 32.90
CA MET A 133 18.81 -7.84 32.18
C MET A 133 19.65 -7.73 30.90
N VAL A 134 20.95 -8.08 30.97
CA VAL A 134 21.84 -8.05 29.79
C VAL A 134 21.46 -9.10 28.76
N ALA A 135 21.11 -10.32 29.17
CA ALA A 135 20.67 -11.35 28.23
C ALA A 135 19.36 -10.96 27.52
N ASN A 136 18.44 -10.34 28.25
CA ASN A 136 17.16 -9.90 27.70
C ASN A 136 17.32 -8.74 26.71
N VAL A 137 18.15 -7.72 27.02
CA VAL A 137 18.38 -6.61 26.06
C VAL A 137 19.10 -7.08 24.81
N LEU A 138 19.95 -8.11 24.92
CA LEU A 138 20.60 -8.76 23.78
C LEU A 138 19.70 -9.77 23.07
N HIS A 139 18.47 -9.98 23.54
CA HIS A 139 17.53 -10.99 23.04
C HIS A 139 18.13 -12.40 22.87
N LEU A 140 19.03 -12.77 23.79
CA LEU A 140 19.68 -14.08 23.77
C LEU A 140 18.67 -15.19 24.05
N ASP A 141 18.90 -16.35 23.46
CA ASP A 141 18.15 -17.54 23.82
C ASP A 141 18.57 -18.03 25.21
N THR A 142 17.67 -17.82 26.18
CA THR A 142 17.85 -18.24 27.57
C THR A 142 17.11 -19.54 27.91
N LYS A 143 16.48 -20.19 26.94
CA LYS A 143 15.63 -21.37 27.18
C LYS A 143 16.31 -22.68 26.78
N THR A 144 17.11 -22.66 25.72
CA THR A 144 17.72 -23.88 25.18
C THR A 144 18.93 -24.36 25.97
N ASN A 145 19.77 -23.45 26.45
CA ASN A 145 20.95 -23.78 27.26
C ASN A 145 20.82 -23.17 28.66
N THR A 146 20.88 -24.02 29.68
CA THR A 146 20.89 -23.64 31.11
C THR A 146 22.12 -24.16 31.85
N ASP A 147 23.13 -24.65 31.12
CA ASP A 147 24.34 -25.21 31.69
C ASP A 147 25.24 -24.11 32.26
N VAL A 148 25.32 -24.09 33.59
CA VAL A 148 26.17 -23.20 34.39
C VAL A 148 27.28 -23.96 35.13
N SER A 149 27.53 -25.23 34.77
CA SER A 149 28.48 -26.12 35.45
C SER A 149 29.93 -25.63 35.44
N GLN A 150 30.27 -24.70 34.53
CA GLN A 150 31.56 -24.03 34.50
C GLN A 150 31.85 -23.18 35.76
N PHE A 151 30.82 -22.80 36.51
CA PHE A 151 30.96 -22.02 37.75
C PHE A 151 30.94 -22.94 38.98
N LYS A 152 31.94 -22.80 39.85
CA LYS A 152 32.06 -23.66 41.06
C LYS A 152 30.94 -23.47 42.07
N ASP A 153 30.31 -22.30 42.08
CA ASP A 153 29.16 -21.95 42.91
C ASP A 153 27.82 -22.06 42.15
N ALA A 154 27.75 -22.86 41.08
CA ALA A 154 26.54 -23.10 40.29
C ALA A 154 25.30 -23.46 41.13
N ALA A 155 25.48 -24.15 42.26
CA ALA A 155 24.39 -24.49 43.18
C ALA A 155 23.74 -23.26 43.86
N GLN A 156 24.40 -22.10 43.87
CA GLN A 156 23.87 -20.86 44.40
C GLN A 156 23.13 -20.01 43.36
N ILE A 157 23.23 -20.37 42.07
CA ILE A 157 22.58 -19.68 40.96
C ILE A 157 21.10 -20.08 40.94
N ALA A 158 20.21 -19.09 41.01
CA ALA A 158 18.78 -19.36 41.01
C ALA A 158 18.32 -19.87 39.62
N ASP A 159 17.39 -20.82 39.59
CA ASP A 159 16.95 -21.49 38.35
C ASP A 159 16.48 -20.50 37.28
N TRP A 160 15.75 -19.45 37.66
CA TRP A 160 15.26 -18.41 36.75
C TRP A 160 16.37 -17.62 36.04
N SER A 161 17.60 -17.64 36.56
CA SER A 161 18.75 -16.90 36.01
C SER A 161 19.72 -17.79 35.22
N LYS A 162 19.62 -19.13 35.34
CA LYS A 162 20.60 -20.06 34.76
C LYS A 162 20.73 -19.92 33.24
N GLY A 163 19.60 -19.80 32.55
CA GLY A 163 19.58 -19.63 31.09
C GLY A 163 20.31 -18.39 30.61
N ALA A 164 20.03 -17.24 31.25
CA ALA A 164 20.70 -15.98 30.92
C ALA A 164 22.20 -16.04 31.20
N ILE A 165 22.59 -16.59 32.35
CA ILE A 165 24.00 -16.72 32.73
C ILE A 165 24.73 -17.67 31.77
N ALA A 166 24.14 -18.81 31.43
CA ALA A 166 24.72 -19.77 30.47
C ALA A 166 24.91 -19.12 29.08
N ALA A 167 23.89 -18.41 28.59
CA ALA A 167 23.95 -17.71 27.31
C ALA A 167 25.08 -16.67 27.28
N LEU A 168 25.17 -15.80 28.30
CA LEU A 168 26.21 -14.77 28.37
C LEU A 168 27.62 -15.37 28.55
N ALA A 169 27.75 -16.44 29.33
CA ALA A 169 29.03 -17.12 29.54
C ALA A 169 29.52 -17.77 28.25
N SER A 170 28.63 -18.39 27.46
CA SER A 170 28.96 -18.96 26.15
C SER A 170 29.50 -17.92 25.15
N LYS A 171 29.06 -16.66 25.29
CA LYS A 171 29.52 -15.51 24.51
C LYS A 171 30.68 -14.74 25.16
N GLN A 172 31.25 -15.25 26.26
CA GLN A 172 32.34 -14.63 27.01
C GLN A 172 32.03 -13.22 27.56
N ILE A 173 30.75 -12.84 27.67
CA ILE A 173 30.30 -11.57 28.22
C ILE A 173 30.40 -11.56 29.75
N VAL A 174 30.02 -12.67 30.39
CA VAL A 174 30.20 -12.86 31.83
C VAL A 174 31.21 -13.97 32.09
N LYS A 175 32.03 -13.79 33.13
CA LYS A 175 33.08 -14.71 33.55
C LYS A 175 33.02 -14.89 35.07
N GLY A 176 33.58 -16.01 35.53
CA GLY A 176 33.81 -16.24 36.96
C GLY A 176 34.94 -15.38 37.48
N ASP A 177 35.02 -15.22 38.79
CA ASP A 177 36.19 -14.65 39.46
C ASP A 177 37.43 -15.54 39.32
N GLU A 178 38.57 -15.10 39.86
CA GLU A 178 39.84 -15.84 39.82
C GLU A 178 39.75 -17.22 40.48
N GLN A 179 38.78 -17.43 41.37
CA GLN A 179 38.54 -18.70 42.04
C GLN A 179 37.59 -19.61 41.24
N GLY A 180 36.98 -19.11 40.16
CA GLY A 180 36.03 -19.82 39.29
C GLY A 180 34.58 -19.75 39.76
N ASN A 181 34.23 -18.80 40.64
CA ASN A 181 32.85 -18.58 41.11
C ASN A 181 32.17 -17.47 40.30
N PHE A 182 30.88 -17.61 40.03
CA PHE A 182 30.07 -16.56 39.43
C PHE A 182 29.64 -15.48 40.44
N ARG A 183 29.47 -15.84 41.71
CA ARG A 183 28.97 -14.99 42.81
C ARG A 183 27.56 -14.44 42.56
N PRO A 184 26.54 -15.30 42.34
CA PRO A 184 25.22 -14.88 41.85
C PRO A 184 24.48 -13.88 42.75
N LYS A 185 24.68 -13.97 44.07
CA LYS A 185 24.02 -13.13 45.08
C LYS A 185 24.82 -11.87 45.44
N ALA A 186 26.06 -11.74 44.98
CA ALA A 186 26.85 -10.54 45.22
C ALA A 186 26.30 -9.38 44.39
N SER A 187 26.36 -8.16 44.93
CA SER A 187 26.04 -6.96 44.16
C SER A 187 27.07 -6.76 43.06
N ILE A 188 26.61 -6.42 41.85
CA ILE A 188 27.51 -6.06 40.76
C ILE A 188 28.13 -4.68 41.06
N THR A 189 29.45 -4.58 40.94
CA THR A 189 30.17 -3.30 41.05
C THR A 189 30.03 -2.48 39.78
N ARG A 190 30.30 -1.17 39.86
CA ARG A 190 30.19 -0.27 38.71
C ARG A 190 31.18 -0.62 37.61
N ALA A 191 32.40 -1.03 37.97
CA ALA A 191 33.38 -1.53 37.03
C ALA A 191 32.93 -2.82 36.34
N GLU A 192 32.40 -3.78 37.09
CA GLU A 192 31.88 -5.03 36.52
C GLU A 192 30.68 -4.77 35.59
N ALA A 193 29.77 -3.89 35.98
CA ALA A 193 28.63 -3.50 35.15
C ALA A 193 29.09 -2.92 33.80
N VAL A 194 30.03 -1.97 33.82
CA VAL A 194 30.58 -1.36 32.61
C VAL A 194 31.31 -2.39 31.74
N VAL A 195 32.12 -3.27 32.34
CA VAL A 195 32.86 -4.29 31.58
C VAL A 195 31.92 -5.31 30.93
N VAL A 196 30.87 -5.75 31.64
CA VAL A 196 29.86 -6.66 31.09
C VAL A 196 29.09 -5.99 29.95
N LEU A 197 28.68 -4.73 30.12
CA LEU A 197 27.95 -4.00 29.09
C LEU A 197 28.85 -3.66 27.89
N ASP A 198 30.12 -3.35 28.10
CA ASP A 198 31.08 -3.11 26.99
C ASP A 198 31.29 -4.37 26.17
N ALA A 199 31.45 -5.53 26.81
CA ALA A 199 31.53 -6.82 26.13
C ALA A 199 30.23 -7.16 25.39
N ALA A 200 29.07 -6.80 25.95
CA ALA A 200 27.78 -6.96 25.29
C ALA A 200 27.66 -6.07 24.03
N LEU A 201 28.13 -4.82 24.10
CA LEU A 201 28.20 -3.91 22.94
C LEU A 201 29.17 -4.43 21.89
N GLU A 202 30.33 -4.95 22.29
CA GLU A 202 31.29 -5.55 21.36
C GLU A 202 30.71 -6.79 20.66
N LEU A 203 29.91 -7.61 21.33
CA LEU A 203 29.20 -8.72 20.68
C LEU A 203 28.23 -8.20 19.61
N GLN A 204 27.48 -7.13 19.91
CA GLN A 204 26.56 -6.52 18.94
C GLN A 204 27.31 -5.94 17.73
N ASN A 205 28.45 -5.29 17.97
CA ASN A 205 29.25 -4.63 16.94
C ASN A 205 30.10 -5.61 16.10
N ASN A 206 30.57 -6.71 16.69
CA ASN A 206 31.41 -7.72 16.03
C ASN A 206 30.61 -8.94 15.54
N SER A 207 29.28 -8.89 15.58
CA SER A 207 28.45 -9.93 15.00
C SER A 207 28.72 -10.06 13.49
N ALA A 208 28.80 -11.30 13.00
CA ALA A 208 29.02 -11.56 11.58
C ALA A 208 28.02 -10.76 10.74
N THR A 209 28.53 -9.95 9.81
CA THR A 209 27.67 -9.09 8.96
C THR A 209 27.49 -9.73 7.61
N LYS A 210 26.25 -10.10 7.27
CA LYS A 210 25.91 -10.57 5.92
C LYS A 210 25.43 -9.39 5.10
N THR A 211 26.08 -9.15 3.96
CA THR A 211 25.74 -8.03 3.06
C THR A 211 25.04 -8.56 1.81
N PHE A 212 23.94 -7.91 1.44
CA PHE A 212 23.22 -8.09 0.19
C PHE A 212 23.44 -6.84 -0.66
N ASP A 213 24.33 -6.93 -1.63
CA ASP A 213 24.86 -5.83 -2.44
C ASP A 213 24.45 -5.90 -3.92
N LYS A 214 23.49 -6.77 -4.24
CA LYS A 214 22.91 -6.93 -5.57
C LYS A 214 21.39 -7.12 -5.45
N ALA A 215 20.65 -6.61 -6.42
CA ALA A 215 19.21 -6.87 -6.53
C ALA A 215 18.92 -8.38 -6.59
N GLY A 216 17.83 -8.80 -5.99
CA GLY A 216 17.41 -10.20 -5.99
C GLY A 216 16.61 -10.60 -4.75
N VAL A 217 16.05 -11.81 -4.81
CA VAL A 217 15.31 -12.42 -3.71
C VAL A 217 16.24 -13.36 -2.93
N TYR A 218 16.32 -13.17 -1.62
CA TYR A 218 17.20 -13.91 -0.73
C TYR A 218 16.42 -14.58 0.39
N GLY A 219 16.70 -15.87 0.61
CA GLY A 219 16.00 -16.73 1.55
C GLY A 219 15.10 -17.75 0.85
N SER A 220 14.95 -18.91 1.47
CA SER A 220 14.13 -20.02 0.95
C SER A 220 12.66 -19.63 0.78
N ALA A 221 12.00 -20.17 -0.24
CA ALA A 221 10.55 -20.00 -0.44
C ALA A 221 9.71 -20.78 0.59
N ASP A 222 10.24 -21.88 1.13
CA ASP A 222 9.47 -22.86 1.90
C ASP A 222 9.91 -22.99 3.37
N LYS A 223 11.04 -22.40 3.75
CA LYS A 223 11.66 -22.62 5.07
C LYS A 223 12.21 -21.32 5.65
N THR A 224 12.00 -21.13 6.94
CA THR A 224 12.59 -20.01 7.66
C THR A 224 14.09 -20.25 7.88
N GLU A 225 14.93 -19.38 7.34
CA GLU A 225 16.38 -19.38 7.58
C GLU A 225 16.73 -18.45 8.75
N THR A 226 17.82 -18.73 9.47
CA THR A 226 18.32 -17.84 10.52
C THR A 226 19.69 -17.29 10.13
N ILE A 227 19.84 -15.96 10.16
CA ILE A 227 21.14 -15.29 10.10
C ILE A 227 21.55 -14.95 11.54
N ASP A 228 22.62 -15.60 11.98
CA ASP A 228 23.27 -15.29 13.24
C ASP A 228 24.22 -14.09 13.10
N GLY A 229 23.65 -12.88 13.23
CA GLY A 229 24.40 -11.62 13.22
C GLY A 229 23.68 -10.48 12.51
N ASN A 230 24.46 -9.48 12.09
CA ASN A 230 23.93 -8.27 11.46
C ASN A 230 23.71 -8.50 9.95
N VAL A 231 22.77 -7.77 9.38
CA VAL A 231 22.49 -7.76 7.94
C VAL A 231 22.59 -6.35 7.40
N VAL A 232 23.22 -6.21 6.23
CA VAL A 232 23.26 -4.95 5.48
C VAL A 232 22.67 -5.19 4.09
N ILE A 233 21.69 -4.38 3.70
CA ILE A 233 21.18 -4.29 2.34
C ILE A 233 21.78 -3.02 1.73
N SER A 234 22.55 -3.16 0.66
CA SER A 234 23.30 -2.05 0.03
C SER A 234 23.02 -1.90 -1.46
N ALA A 235 22.02 -2.62 -1.99
CA ALA A 235 21.53 -2.47 -3.35
C ALA A 235 20.00 -2.36 -3.37
N ALA A 236 19.49 -1.59 -4.32
CA ALA A 236 18.07 -1.54 -4.66
C ALA A 236 17.57 -2.87 -5.23
N GLY A 237 16.27 -3.13 -5.12
CA GLY A 237 15.62 -4.35 -5.63
C GLY A 237 15.94 -5.60 -4.81
N VAL A 238 16.34 -5.44 -3.55
CA VAL A 238 16.59 -6.58 -2.65
C VAL A 238 15.31 -6.95 -1.92
N THR A 239 14.92 -8.22 -2.05
CA THR A 239 13.87 -8.83 -1.24
C THR A 239 14.51 -9.84 -0.29
N LEU A 240 14.34 -9.66 1.02
CA LEU A 240 14.62 -10.72 2.00
C LEU A 240 13.31 -11.45 2.29
N GLN A 241 13.31 -12.77 2.25
CA GLN A 241 12.12 -13.57 2.53
C GLN A 241 12.36 -14.72 3.50
N ASN A 242 11.35 -15.05 4.30
CA ASN A 242 11.30 -16.20 5.22
C ASN A 242 12.58 -16.31 6.08
N MET A 243 12.87 -15.28 6.88
CA MET A 243 14.16 -15.18 7.55
C MET A 243 14.06 -14.62 8.96
N VAL A 244 14.89 -15.11 9.87
CA VAL A 244 15.12 -14.54 11.21
C VAL A 244 16.52 -13.95 11.26
N ILE A 245 16.60 -12.64 11.49
CA ILE A 245 17.85 -11.91 11.69
C ILE A 245 18.00 -11.70 13.20
N THR A 246 19.04 -12.30 13.80
CA THR A 246 19.24 -12.19 15.25
C THR A 246 19.93 -10.90 15.67
N GLY A 247 20.65 -10.23 14.76
CA GLY A 247 21.28 -8.93 14.97
C GLY A 247 20.48 -7.77 14.36
N ASN A 248 21.20 -6.68 14.06
CA ASN A 248 20.64 -5.48 13.44
C ASN A 248 20.50 -5.64 11.93
N LEU A 249 19.51 -4.95 11.35
CA LEU A 249 19.36 -4.80 9.91
C LEU A 249 19.69 -3.36 9.51
N THR A 250 20.50 -3.15 8.48
CA THR A 250 20.75 -1.82 7.92
C THR A 250 20.35 -1.80 6.46
N ILE A 251 19.41 -0.93 6.10
CA ILE A 251 19.13 -0.54 4.72
C ILE A 251 20.03 0.65 4.42
N ALA A 252 21.14 0.38 3.76
CA ALA A 252 22.25 1.31 3.64
C ALA A 252 21.95 2.43 2.64
N LYS A 253 22.67 3.54 2.74
CA LYS A 253 22.52 4.72 1.86
C LYS A 253 22.75 4.38 0.38
N GLU A 254 23.51 3.33 0.10
CA GLU A 254 23.83 2.80 -1.22
C GLU A 254 22.59 2.30 -1.97
N VAL A 255 21.50 1.98 -1.26
CA VAL A 255 20.17 1.71 -1.85
C VAL A 255 19.61 2.93 -2.58
N ALA A 256 20.09 4.14 -2.25
CA ALA A 256 19.64 5.41 -2.83
C ALA A 256 18.11 5.59 -2.71
N GLU A 257 17.41 5.80 -3.82
CA GLU A 257 15.94 5.93 -3.88
C GLU A 257 15.25 4.60 -4.24
N GLY A 258 16.00 3.48 -4.31
CA GLY A 258 15.47 2.21 -4.78
C GLY A 258 14.77 1.39 -3.70
N ASP A 259 14.07 0.33 -4.14
CA ASP A 259 13.18 -0.43 -3.28
C ASP A 259 13.87 -1.55 -2.51
N VAL A 260 13.31 -1.87 -1.33
CA VAL A 260 13.67 -3.01 -0.51
C VAL A 260 12.39 -3.62 0.05
N THR A 261 12.31 -4.95 0.04
CA THR A 261 11.16 -5.69 0.57
C THR A 261 11.62 -6.68 1.63
N LEU A 262 10.95 -6.68 2.78
CA LEU A 262 11.09 -7.69 3.83
C LEU A 262 9.79 -8.49 3.88
N LYS A 263 9.84 -9.77 3.52
CA LYS A 263 8.68 -10.65 3.42
C LYS A 263 8.76 -11.82 4.37
N ASN A 264 7.87 -11.90 5.37
CA ASN A 264 7.98 -12.90 6.44
C ASN A 264 9.38 -12.90 7.09
N VAL A 265 9.87 -11.71 7.42
CA VAL A 265 11.18 -11.51 8.05
C VAL A 265 10.98 -11.07 9.50
N THR A 266 11.68 -11.73 10.43
CA THR A 266 11.77 -11.31 11.83
C THR A 266 13.14 -10.67 12.08
N VAL A 267 13.17 -9.41 12.48
CA VAL A 267 14.40 -8.73 12.93
C VAL A 267 14.34 -8.55 14.44
N LYS A 268 15.24 -9.25 15.15
CA LYS A 268 15.33 -9.16 16.62
C LYS A 268 16.08 -7.91 17.10
N GLY A 269 16.99 -7.38 16.29
CA GLY A 269 17.71 -6.15 16.57
C GLY A 269 17.01 -4.89 16.06
N THR A 270 17.78 -3.82 15.95
CA THR A 270 17.30 -2.55 15.36
C THR A 270 17.45 -2.58 13.84
N THR A 271 16.44 -2.11 13.15
CA THR A 271 16.47 -1.84 11.71
C THR A 271 16.79 -0.36 11.48
N THR A 272 17.88 -0.06 10.79
CA THR A 272 18.27 1.32 10.43
C THR A 272 18.03 1.54 8.95
N VAL A 273 17.29 2.60 8.61
CA VAL A 273 16.89 2.93 7.24
C VAL A 273 17.58 4.23 6.82
N ASN A 274 18.68 4.08 6.07
CA ASN A 274 19.49 5.18 5.53
C ASN A 274 19.30 5.35 4.00
N GLY A 275 18.68 4.38 3.34
CA GLY A 275 18.32 4.39 1.91
C GLY A 275 16.88 3.93 1.68
N GLY A 276 16.39 4.08 0.46
CA GLY A 276 14.97 3.96 0.08
C GLY A 276 14.42 5.27 -0.46
N GLY A 277 13.43 5.20 -1.34
CA GLY A 277 12.74 6.36 -1.93
C GLY A 277 11.28 6.52 -1.47
N PRO A 278 10.51 7.40 -2.14
CA PRO A 278 9.14 7.72 -1.76
C PRO A 278 8.12 6.59 -1.98
N ASN A 279 8.51 5.53 -2.69
CA ASN A 279 7.68 4.33 -2.90
C ASN A 279 8.22 3.09 -2.17
N SER A 280 9.35 3.24 -1.47
CA SER A 280 10.14 2.12 -0.99
C SER A 280 9.82 1.70 0.44
N ILE A 281 10.57 0.67 0.85
CA ILE A 281 10.57 -0.09 2.10
C ILE A 281 9.23 -0.75 2.39
N HIS A 282 9.08 -1.95 1.84
CA HIS A 282 7.92 -2.80 2.02
C HIS A 282 8.16 -3.81 3.13
N LEU A 283 7.27 -3.84 4.12
CA LEU A 283 7.25 -4.79 5.22
C LEU A 283 6.01 -5.67 5.05
N GLU A 284 6.19 -6.88 4.55
CA GLU A 284 5.13 -7.86 4.30
C GLU A 284 5.24 -8.98 5.32
N ASP A 285 4.18 -9.24 6.08
CA ASP A 285 4.10 -10.31 7.09
C ASP A 285 5.31 -10.36 8.05
N SER A 286 5.91 -9.22 8.36
CA SER A 286 7.23 -9.15 9.00
C SER A 286 7.14 -8.63 10.44
N VAL A 287 8.07 -9.07 11.31
CA VAL A 287 8.12 -8.68 12.72
C VAL A 287 9.39 -7.91 13.00
N LEU A 288 9.26 -6.61 13.31
CA LEU A 288 10.39 -5.73 13.60
C LEU A 288 10.20 -5.10 14.99
N LEU A 289 11.22 -5.17 15.83
CA LEU A 289 11.15 -4.54 17.15
C LEU A 289 11.30 -3.01 17.06
N ARG A 290 12.31 -2.55 16.31
CA ARG A 290 12.61 -1.13 16.21
C ARG A 290 13.09 -0.76 14.82
N ILE A 291 12.59 0.37 14.33
CA ILE A 291 13.06 1.01 13.12
C ILE A 291 13.58 2.41 13.46
N ILE A 292 14.74 2.78 12.92
CA ILE A 292 15.26 4.16 12.94
C ILE A 292 15.37 4.62 11.49
N VAL A 293 14.68 5.70 11.14
CA VAL A 293 14.74 6.30 9.80
C VAL A 293 15.64 7.53 9.87
N ASP A 294 16.83 7.43 9.30
CA ASP A 294 17.88 8.46 9.30
C ASP A 294 18.51 8.57 7.90
N LYS A 295 17.68 8.97 6.93
CA LYS A 295 18.14 9.21 5.56
C LYS A 295 18.71 10.61 5.44
N ALA A 296 19.95 10.70 4.95
CA ALA A 296 20.69 11.96 4.86
C ALA A 296 19.98 13.05 4.03
N THR A 297 19.30 12.67 2.94
CA THR A 297 18.59 13.58 2.03
C THR A 297 17.40 12.89 1.40
N GLY A 298 16.31 13.61 1.14
CA GLY A 298 15.12 13.05 0.49
C GLY A 298 14.10 12.48 1.48
N ARG A 299 13.09 11.78 0.95
CA ARG A 299 11.97 11.22 1.70
C ARG A 299 11.92 9.72 1.47
N VAL A 300 11.67 8.97 2.53
CA VAL A 300 11.44 7.52 2.48
C VAL A 300 9.97 7.21 2.75
N ARG A 301 9.44 6.17 2.11
CA ARG A 301 8.20 5.52 2.56
C ARG A 301 8.55 4.28 3.37
N LEU A 302 7.71 3.94 4.34
CA LEU A 302 7.68 2.62 4.96
C LEU A 302 6.24 2.16 4.92
N VAL A 303 6.00 1.00 4.30
CA VAL A 303 4.66 0.42 4.20
C VAL A 303 4.59 -0.92 4.92
N ALA A 304 3.64 -1.07 5.86
CA ALA A 304 3.35 -2.32 6.54
C ALA A 304 2.14 -3.01 5.89
N ILE A 305 2.30 -4.30 5.59
CA ILE A 305 1.34 -5.11 4.84
C ILE A 305 1.14 -6.46 5.55
N GLY A 306 -0.10 -6.97 5.54
CA GLY A 306 -0.42 -8.30 6.05
C GLY A 306 -0.22 -8.41 7.56
N ALA A 307 0.32 -9.53 8.03
CA ALA A 307 0.55 -9.81 9.45
C ALA A 307 1.79 -9.07 10.02
N THR A 308 2.14 -7.92 9.45
CA THR A 308 3.30 -7.13 9.88
C THR A 308 3.04 -6.50 11.24
N THR A 309 4.07 -6.54 12.11
CA THR A 309 4.09 -5.87 13.41
C THR A 309 5.44 -5.17 13.61
N VAL A 310 5.38 -3.87 13.87
CA VAL A 310 6.50 -2.97 14.15
C VAL A 310 6.25 -2.25 15.47
N GLN A 311 7.07 -2.53 16.47
CA GLN A 311 6.82 -2.04 17.83
C GLN A 311 7.17 -0.56 18.00
N ASP A 312 8.39 -0.13 17.61
CA ASP A 312 8.83 1.27 17.70
C ASP A 312 9.43 1.77 16.38
N VAL A 313 9.07 2.99 15.95
CA VAL A 313 9.68 3.70 14.83
C VAL A 313 10.17 5.06 15.27
N ILE A 314 11.46 5.33 15.13
CA ILE A 314 12.10 6.62 15.45
C ILE A 314 12.43 7.31 14.13
N ILE A 315 11.80 8.47 13.91
CA ILE A 315 11.90 9.24 12.67
C ILE A 315 12.86 10.41 12.89
N GLN A 316 13.96 10.42 12.12
CA GLN A 316 15.01 11.46 12.14
C GLN A 316 15.17 12.14 10.78
N SER A 317 14.45 11.70 9.75
CA SER A 317 14.39 12.31 8.41
C SER A 317 12.95 12.33 7.87
N PRO A 318 12.61 13.15 6.85
CA PRO A 318 11.29 13.17 6.23
C PRO A 318 10.83 11.78 5.79
N VAL A 319 9.57 11.43 6.08
CA VAL A 319 9.07 10.06 5.86
C VAL A 319 7.56 10.02 5.55
N LYS A 320 7.11 8.97 4.86
CA LYS A 320 5.71 8.53 4.82
C LYS A 320 5.62 7.18 5.54
N ILE A 321 4.81 7.06 6.58
CA ILE A 321 4.48 5.79 7.20
C ILE A 321 3.07 5.40 6.75
N GLU A 322 2.93 4.19 6.24
CA GLU A 322 1.69 3.73 5.63
C GLU A 322 1.35 2.31 6.07
N GLU A 323 0.12 2.10 6.53
CA GLU A 323 -0.44 0.77 6.73
C GLU A 323 -1.37 0.42 5.58
N SER A 324 -1.17 -0.76 5.01
CA SER A 324 -1.86 -1.23 3.83
C SER A 324 -2.27 -2.70 4.03
N HIS A 325 -3.55 -2.95 4.34
CA HIS A 325 -4.05 -4.30 4.65
C HIS A 325 -3.31 -5.00 5.80
N VAL A 326 -3.03 -4.25 6.86
CA VAL A 326 -2.51 -4.83 8.09
C VAL A 326 -3.59 -5.72 8.72
N THR A 327 -3.25 -6.98 8.98
CA THR A 327 -4.13 -7.97 9.62
C THR A 327 -3.75 -8.25 11.08
N ASP A 328 -2.59 -7.76 11.53
CA ASP A 328 -2.15 -7.76 12.92
C ASP A 328 -2.08 -6.32 13.45
N SER A 329 -0.93 -5.85 13.95
CA SER A 329 -0.83 -4.55 14.63
C SER A 329 -0.10 -3.45 13.87
N GLY A 330 0.54 -3.76 12.73
CA GLY A 330 1.16 -2.75 11.88
C GLY A 330 2.22 -1.95 12.61
N PHE A 331 2.14 -0.62 12.60
CA PHE A 331 3.02 0.28 13.33
C PHE A 331 2.38 0.75 14.65
N LYS A 332 2.97 0.39 15.78
CA LYS A 332 2.45 0.80 17.09
C LYS A 332 2.89 2.20 17.53
N ASN A 333 4.18 2.33 17.88
CA ASN A 333 4.73 3.58 18.42
C ASN A 333 5.57 4.30 17.37
N ILE A 334 5.26 5.58 17.15
CA ILE A 334 6.01 6.48 16.28
C ILE A 334 6.60 7.63 17.11
N GLU A 335 7.90 7.88 17.01
CA GLU A 335 8.59 9.04 17.59
C GLU A 335 9.12 9.95 16.48
N LEU A 336 8.63 11.18 16.40
CA LEU A 336 9.25 12.25 15.60
C LEU A 336 10.34 12.91 16.42
N SER A 337 11.56 12.38 16.28
CA SER A 337 12.66 12.67 17.18
C SER A 337 13.19 14.10 17.04
N LYS A 338 13.88 14.61 18.06
CA LYS A 338 14.53 15.94 18.04
C LYS A 338 15.57 16.12 16.93
N ALA A 339 16.06 15.01 16.38
CA ALA A 339 17.00 15.00 15.26
C ALA A 339 16.34 15.33 13.91
N LEU A 340 15.02 15.24 13.80
CA LEU A 340 14.28 15.56 12.59
C LEU A 340 14.48 17.04 12.19
N PRO A 341 14.96 17.35 10.97
CA PRO A 341 15.24 18.71 10.56
C PRO A 341 14.01 19.62 10.61
N LYS A 342 14.23 20.92 10.81
CA LYS A 342 13.16 21.93 10.66
C LYS A 342 12.58 21.87 9.26
N ASP A 343 11.29 22.21 9.16
CA ASP A 343 10.50 22.21 7.94
C ASP A 343 10.32 20.82 7.31
N SER A 344 10.72 19.74 8.01
CA SER A 344 10.48 18.38 7.57
C SER A 344 9.00 18.07 7.43
N ASN A 345 8.65 17.32 6.39
CA ASN A 345 7.32 16.80 6.18
C ASN A 345 7.27 15.31 6.56
N VAL A 346 6.35 14.97 7.46
CA VAL A 346 6.04 13.60 7.87
C VAL A 346 4.58 13.33 7.57
N GLU A 347 4.27 12.16 7.02
CA GLU A 347 2.90 11.75 6.71
C GLU A 347 2.61 10.38 7.30
N LEU A 348 1.47 10.25 7.95
CA LEU A 348 1.02 9.01 8.60
C LEU A 348 -0.33 8.61 8.01
N VAL A 349 -0.41 7.42 7.44
CA VAL A 349 -1.63 6.84 6.86
C VAL A 349 -1.82 5.46 7.50
N GLY A 350 -2.87 5.25 8.27
CA GLY A 350 -3.08 3.98 8.98
C GLY A 350 -3.58 4.16 10.41
N HIS A 351 -3.42 3.12 11.23
CA HIS A 351 -3.78 3.13 12.64
C HIS A 351 -2.52 3.11 13.53
N PHE A 352 -2.38 4.07 14.44
CA PHE A 352 -1.20 4.19 15.29
C PHE A 352 -1.60 4.33 16.76
N GLU A 353 -1.05 3.47 17.62
CA GLU A 353 -1.33 3.49 19.08
C GLU A 353 -0.79 4.76 19.75
N SER A 354 0.42 5.19 19.35
CA SER A 354 1.07 6.36 19.94
C SER A 354 1.99 7.05 18.95
N VAL A 355 1.83 8.36 18.82
CA VAL A 355 2.70 9.25 18.04
C VAL A 355 3.23 10.34 18.97
N GLY A 356 4.52 10.31 19.26
CA GLY A 356 5.22 11.32 20.05
C GLY A 356 5.96 12.32 19.15
N VAL A 357 5.65 13.61 19.26
CA VAL A 357 6.26 14.69 18.50
C VAL A 357 7.24 15.45 19.37
N MET A 358 8.53 15.23 19.15
CA MET A 358 9.63 15.85 19.89
C MET A 358 10.35 16.94 19.08
N ALA A 359 10.28 16.84 17.75
CA ALA A 359 10.81 17.83 16.82
C ALA A 359 10.01 19.14 16.86
N ALA A 360 10.66 20.26 16.54
CA ALA A 360 10.05 21.58 16.50
C ALA A 360 10.08 22.16 15.08
N ASN A 361 9.03 22.89 14.70
CA ASN A 361 8.86 23.50 13.37
C ASN A 361 8.82 22.46 12.23
N ILE A 362 8.06 21.37 12.41
CA ILE A 362 7.81 20.39 11.36
C ILE A 362 6.35 20.44 10.87
N GLN A 363 6.10 19.77 9.75
CA GLN A 363 4.76 19.50 9.22
C GLN A 363 4.45 18.02 9.40
N LEU A 364 3.42 17.72 10.21
CA LEU A 364 2.86 16.38 10.36
C LEU A 364 1.52 16.33 9.64
N ASN A 365 1.39 15.46 8.65
CA ASN A 365 0.18 15.25 7.88
C ASN A 365 -0.43 13.89 8.22
N ILE A 366 -1.73 13.85 8.48
CA ILE A 366 -2.49 12.63 8.71
C ILE A 366 -3.65 12.66 7.71
N PRO A 367 -3.45 12.14 6.48
CA PRO A 367 -4.48 12.17 5.43
C PRO A 367 -5.71 11.33 5.76
N SER A 368 -5.50 10.16 6.35
CA SER A 368 -6.56 9.22 6.72
C SER A 368 -6.09 8.26 7.83
N GLY A 369 -7.06 7.62 8.50
CA GLY A 369 -6.80 6.66 9.57
C GLY A 369 -6.90 7.25 10.97
N THR A 370 -6.32 6.58 11.97
CA THR A 370 -6.53 6.93 13.38
C THR A 370 -5.21 6.97 14.15
N VAL A 371 -5.01 8.03 14.94
CA VAL A 371 -3.98 8.07 15.98
C VAL A 371 -4.64 8.06 17.35
N ASP A 372 -4.36 7.04 18.14
CA ASP A 372 -4.95 6.89 19.48
C ASP A 372 -4.42 7.95 20.44
N ASN A 373 -3.09 8.07 20.53
CA ASN A 373 -2.43 9.06 21.37
C ASN A 373 -1.44 9.88 20.55
N LEU A 374 -1.71 11.18 20.37
CA LEU A 374 -0.79 12.13 19.75
C LEU A 374 -0.26 13.07 20.84
N ASP A 375 1.02 12.99 21.14
CA ASP A 375 1.68 13.80 22.18
C ASP A 375 2.66 14.78 21.55
N VAL A 376 2.45 16.09 21.75
CA VAL A 376 3.39 17.13 21.35
C VAL A 376 4.19 17.56 22.55
N ALA A 377 5.42 17.05 22.65
CA ALA A 377 6.26 17.15 23.83
C ALA A 377 6.72 18.59 24.12
N SER A 378 7.11 18.82 25.37
CA SER A 378 7.73 20.09 25.77
C SER A 378 8.96 20.40 24.92
N GLY A 379 9.01 21.61 24.34
CA GLY A 379 10.06 22.05 23.42
C GLY A 379 9.79 21.79 21.93
N ALA A 380 8.72 21.08 21.56
CA ALA A 380 8.30 20.81 20.18
C ALA A 380 7.41 21.93 19.59
N ALA A 381 7.72 23.19 19.88
CA ALA A 381 6.85 24.31 19.45
C ALA A 381 6.95 24.61 17.94
N GLY A 382 5.89 25.21 17.40
CA GLY A 382 5.86 25.69 16.01
C GLY A 382 5.49 24.62 14.98
N ASN A 383 5.05 23.45 15.42
CA ASN A 383 4.60 22.39 14.52
C ASN A 383 3.24 22.71 13.89
N THR A 384 3.08 22.35 12.62
CA THR A 384 1.77 22.29 11.96
C THR A 384 1.35 20.84 11.84
N ILE A 385 0.17 20.51 12.35
CA ILE A 385 -0.41 19.17 12.33
C ILE A 385 -1.69 19.25 11.50
N ASN A 386 -1.68 18.64 10.32
CA ASN A 386 -2.85 18.55 9.46
C ASN A 386 -3.57 17.23 9.72
N VAL A 387 -4.78 17.31 10.27
CA VAL A 387 -5.68 16.18 10.43
C VAL A 387 -6.75 16.31 9.34
N SER A 388 -6.57 15.58 8.25
CA SER A 388 -7.48 15.64 7.11
C SER A 388 -8.85 15.04 7.45
N LYS A 389 -9.85 15.31 6.60
CA LYS A 389 -11.26 14.92 6.82
C LYS A 389 -11.47 13.45 7.18
N GLU A 390 -10.65 12.56 6.64
CA GLU A 390 -10.73 11.11 6.82
C GLU A 390 -9.88 10.60 7.99
N ALA A 391 -9.24 11.49 8.74
CA ALA A 391 -8.38 11.18 9.86
C ALA A 391 -9.05 11.51 11.20
N GLN A 392 -8.69 10.73 12.22
CA GLN A 392 -9.12 10.92 13.59
C GLN A 392 -7.94 10.85 14.56
N VAL A 393 -7.91 11.76 15.54
CA VAL A 393 -7.04 11.67 16.71
C VAL A 393 -7.92 11.46 17.94
N LEU A 394 -7.76 10.34 18.64
CA LEU A 394 -8.59 10.04 19.81
C LEU A 394 -8.18 10.92 21.01
N LYS A 395 -6.89 10.96 21.32
CA LYS A 395 -6.34 11.78 22.39
C LYS A 395 -5.13 12.57 21.92
N LEU A 396 -5.28 13.88 21.96
CA LEU A 396 -4.20 14.84 21.72
C LEU A 396 -3.71 15.40 23.06
N ILE A 397 -2.41 15.42 23.29
CA ILE A 397 -1.77 16.09 24.42
C ILE A 397 -0.81 17.15 23.85
N LEU A 398 -0.96 18.39 24.30
CA LEU A 398 -0.12 19.51 23.88
C LEU A 398 0.66 20.07 25.07
N ASP A 399 1.98 19.85 25.07
CA ASP A 399 2.96 20.47 25.95
C ASP A 399 3.83 21.53 25.24
N ALA A 400 3.49 21.86 23.99
CA ALA A 400 4.06 22.97 23.24
C ALA A 400 3.03 23.56 22.26
N VAL A 401 3.26 24.81 21.84
CA VAL A 401 2.39 25.50 20.89
C VAL A 401 2.41 24.81 19.52
N ALA A 402 1.24 24.41 19.02
CA ALA A 402 1.07 23.77 17.72
C ALA A 402 -0.14 24.37 16.96
N LYS A 403 -0.07 24.31 15.63
CA LYS A 403 -1.16 24.70 14.74
C LYS A 403 -1.82 23.43 14.19
N LEU A 404 -3.06 23.17 14.58
CA LEU A 404 -3.86 22.09 14.05
C LEU A 404 -4.78 22.60 12.93
N ILE A 405 -4.63 22.01 11.75
CA ILE A 405 -5.41 22.34 10.53
C ILE A 405 -6.13 21.11 10.01
N GLY A 406 -7.07 21.32 9.08
CA GLY A 406 -7.85 20.26 8.44
C GLY A 406 -9.22 20.01 9.08
N GLU A 407 -10.05 19.27 8.35
CA GLU A 407 -11.45 18.96 8.69
C GLU A 407 -11.60 17.69 9.55
N GLY A 408 -10.49 17.02 9.87
CA GLY A 408 -10.47 15.78 10.63
C GLY A 408 -10.88 15.94 12.09
N LYS A 409 -11.18 14.81 12.74
CA LYS A 409 -11.74 14.80 14.08
C LYS A 409 -10.66 14.68 15.15
N VAL A 410 -10.70 15.54 16.16
CA VAL A 410 -9.95 15.37 17.42
C VAL A 410 -10.95 15.14 18.55
N ASP A 411 -10.97 13.94 19.15
CA ASP A 411 -11.99 13.58 20.16
C ASP A 411 -11.73 14.29 21.49
N GLN A 412 -10.54 14.09 22.05
CA GLN A 412 -10.10 14.74 23.28
C GLN A 412 -8.78 15.47 23.05
N ALA A 413 -8.70 16.72 23.48
CA ALA A 413 -7.46 17.49 23.52
C ALA A 413 -7.15 17.93 24.97
N THR A 414 -5.95 17.62 25.45
CA THR A 414 -5.40 18.18 26.70
C THR A 414 -4.39 19.26 26.34
N VAL A 415 -4.67 20.51 26.72
CA VAL A 415 -3.81 21.66 26.43
C VAL A 415 -3.20 22.17 27.73
N ASN A 416 -1.90 21.96 27.90
CA ASN A 416 -1.15 22.37 29.09
C ASN A 416 -0.59 23.80 28.94
N ASP A 417 -0.08 24.38 30.03
CA ASP A 417 0.35 25.79 30.08
C ASP A 417 1.37 26.17 29.00
N ALA A 418 2.28 25.26 28.67
CA ALA A 418 3.31 25.47 27.65
C ALA A 418 2.74 25.48 26.20
N ALA A 419 1.50 25.01 26.01
CA ALA A 419 0.78 25.03 24.74
C ALA A 419 -0.21 26.20 24.62
N LYS A 420 -0.15 27.18 25.53
CA LYS A 420 -0.98 28.38 25.44
C LYS A 420 -0.74 29.12 24.13
N GLY A 421 -1.78 29.24 23.30
CA GLY A 421 -1.70 29.84 21.96
C GLY A 421 -1.75 28.85 20.80
N SER A 422 -1.91 27.55 21.08
CA SER A 422 -2.25 26.57 20.04
C SER A 422 -3.59 26.90 19.37
N SER A 423 -3.66 26.67 18.06
CA SER A 423 -4.84 26.98 17.25
C SER A 423 -5.40 25.73 16.59
N PHE A 424 -6.72 25.67 16.44
CA PHE A 424 -7.44 24.55 15.85
C PHE A 424 -8.37 25.05 14.75
N GLU A 425 -8.20 24.57 13.53
CA GLU A 425 -9.16 24.84 12.45
C GLU A 425 -10.51 24.19 12.75
N THR A 426 -10.49 22.90 13.09
CA THR A 426 -11.65 22.15 13.58
C THR A 426 -11.59 21.99 15.09
N LYS A 427 -12.66 22.42 15.78
CA LYS A 427 -12.71 22.38 17.25
C LYS A 427 -12.71 20.92 17.77
N PRO A 428 -11.87 20.57 18.77
CA PRO A 428 -11.92 19.26 19.39
C PRO A 428 -13.27 18.97 20.08
N GLY A 429 -13.64 17.68 20.17
CA GLY A 429 -14.86 17.23 20.82
C GLY A 429 -14.91 17.57 22.31
N GLN A 430 -13.78 17.39 23.01
CA GLN A 430 -13.55 17.77 24.40
C GLN A 430 -12.18 18.42 24.56
N VAL A 431 -12.10 19.43 25.43
CA VAL A 431 -10.84 20.13 25.74
C VAL A 431 -10.63 20.17 27.25
N ASP A 432 -9.49 19.68 27.71
CA ASP A 432 -9.05 19.70 29.11
C ASP A 432 -7.63 20.29 29.22
N GLY A 433 -7.06 20.34 30.43
CA GLY A 433 -5.73 20.85 30.71
C GLY A 433 -5.71 22.27 31.28
N SER A 434 -4.54 22.68 31.77
CA SER A 434 -4.40 23.97 32.48
C SER A 434 -4.62 25.19 31.58
N ALA A 435 -4.49 25.04 30.26
CA ALA A 435 -4.68 26.08 29.27
C ALA A 435 -5.86 25.82 28.32
N LYS A 436 -6.84 25.01 28.71
CA LYS A 436 -8.01 24.64 27.88
C LYS A 436 -8.78 25.84 27.28
N ASP A 437 -8.84 26.95 28.01
CA ASP A 437 -9.58 28.16 27.59
C ASP A 437 -8.76 29.07 26.66
N SER A 438 -7.55 28.65 26.27
CA SER A 438 -6.63 29.44 25.45
C SER A 438 -6.58 29.08 23.98
N ILE A 439 -7.33 28.06 23.55
CA ILE A 439 -7.34 27.62 22.15
C ILE A 439 -8.06 28.64 21.26
N THR A 440 -7.51 28.90 20.08
CA THR A 440 -8.16 29.76 19.07
C THR A 440 -8.70 28.93 17.93
N THR A 441 -9.98 29.12 17.58
CA THR A 441 -10.60 28.56 16.37
C THR A 441 -10.89 29.66 15.35
N PRO A 442 -10.78 29.44 14.03
CA PRO A 442 -11.24 30.38 13.03
C PRO A 442 -12.69 30.78 13.33
N GLY A 443 -12.92 32.09 13.54
CA GLY A 443 -14.18 32.59 14.04
C GLY A 443 -15.34 32.33 13.08
N THR A 444 -16.42 31.74 13.57
CA THR A 444 -17.75 32.01 13.04
C THR A 444 -17.94 33.52 13.10
N ALA A 445 -18.24 34.16 11.96
CA ALA A 445 -18.57 35.57 11.93
C ALA A 445 -19.64 35.85 12.99
N VAL A 446 -19.30 36.68 13.97
CA VAL A 446 -20.25 37.21 14.93
C VAL A 446 -21.23 38.06 14.13
N VAL A 447 -22.41 37.51 13.85
CA VAL A 447 -23.57 38.32 13.48
C VAL A 447 -23.89 39.16 14.70
N ILE A 448 -23.53 40.44 14.66
CA ILE A 448 -24.03 41.44 15.58
C ILE A 448 -25.54 41.56 15.31
N GLY A 449 -26.32 40.81 16.07
CA GLY A 449 -27.77 40.96 16.15
C GLY A 449 -28.12 42.29 16.79
N GLY A 450 -28.44 43.26 15.95
CA GLY A 450 -29.23 44.43 16.35
C GLY A 450 -30.61 43.99 16.83
N GLY A 451 -31.04 44.58 17.94
CA GLY A 451 -32.17 44.14 18.75
C GLY A 451 -33.51 44.06 18.02
N GLY A 452 -34.35 43.18 18.56
CA GLY A 452 -35.69 42.88 18.07
C GLY A 452 -36.69 44.02 18.21
N GLY A 453 -37.75 43.91 17.41
CA GLY A 453 -38.90 44.80 17.42
C GLY A 453 -40.02 44.29 16.52
N SER A 454 -40.77 43.30 17.05
CA SER A 454 -42.22 43.09 16.99
C SER A 454 -43.03 43.30 15.69
N THR A 455 -44.02 42.40 15.56
CA THR A 455 -45.22 42.39 14.69
C THR A 455 -44.97 42.05 13.21
N GLY A 456 -45.58 41.03 12.61
CA GLY A 456 -46.88 40.42 12.83
C GLY A 456 -47.74 40.69 11.60
N GLY A 457 -47.93 39.71 10.72
CA GLY A 457 -48.81 39.88 9.56
C GLY A 457 -48.69 38.78 8.50
N ASN A 458 -49.61 37.81 8.56
CA ASN A 458 -50.02 37.00 7.41
C ASN A 458 -50.47 37.90 6.25
N ASN A 459 -50.09 37.58 5.01
CA ASN A 459 -51.08 37.33 3.97
C ASN A 459 -50.48 36.67 2.71
N SER A 460 -51.11 35.56 2.34
CA SER A 460 -51.52 35.08 1.01
C SER A 460 -51.20 35.92 -0.23
N GLY A 461 -50.82 35.25 -1.32
CA GLY A 461 -50.85 35.80 -2.67
C GLY A 461 -50.38 34.82 -3.74
N SER A 462 -51.32 34.05 -4.28
CA SER A 462 -51.23 33.29 -5.54
C SER A 462 -51.18 34.21 -6.76
N ASP A 463 -50.44 33.84 -7.81
CA ASP A 463 -50.86 33.81 -9.23
C ASP A 463 -49.63 33.55 -10.11
N THR A 464 -49.54 32.43 -10.83
CA THR A 464 -50.15 32.03 -12.12
C THR A 464 -49.53 32.66 -13.38
N GLY A 465 -49.24 31.78 -14.35
CA GLY A 465 -48.97 32.07 -15.77
C GLY A 465 -47.50 32.33 -16.11
N GLY A 466 -46.86 31.71 -17.09
CA GLY A 466 -47.33 30.89 -18.21
C GLY A 466 -46.46 31.18 -19.45
N ASN A 467 -46.17 30.13 -20.21
CA ASN A 467 -45.68 30.09 -21.60
C ASN A 467 -44.19 30.32 -21.95
N ASN A 468 -43.57 29.19 -22.33
CA ASN A 468 -43.12 28.82 -23.68
C ASN A 468 -42.28 29.79 -24.54
N GLY A 469 -41.08 29.31 -24.88
CA GLY A 469 -40.65 29.22 -26.28
C GLY A 469 -39.39 29.99 -26.66
N GLY A 470 -38.45 29.30 -27.30
CA GLY A 470 -37.64 29.89 -28.37
C GLY A 470 -36.15 30.02 -28.11
N ASN A 471 -35.42 29.05 -28.66
CA ASN A 471 -34.01 29.10 -29.01
C ASN A 471 -33.62 30.38 -29.78
N THR A 472 -32.44 30.96 -29.51
CA THR A 472 -31.47 31.47 -30.50
C THR A 472 -30.27 32.10 -29.79
N GLY A 473 -29.07 31.72 -30.21
CA GLY A 473 -27.82 32.26 -29.72
C GLY A 473 -27.53 33.69 -30.19
N GLY A 474 -26.54 34.30 -29.54
CA GLY A 474 -25.98 35.59 -29.93
C GLY A 474 -25.37 36.34 -28.75
N ASP A 475 -24.05 36.43 -28.77
CA ASP A 475 -23.16 37.15 -27.85
C ASP A 475 -23.66 38.49 -27.31
N ASN A 476 -23.37 38.75 -26.02
CA ASN A 476 -22.49 39.88 -25.66
C ASN A 476 -22.10 39.87 -24.17
N GLY A 477 -20.79 39.72 -23.93
CA GLY A 477 -19.98 40.67 -23.16
C GLY A 477 -20.41 41.01 -21.74
N GLY A 478 -19.97 40.18 -20.77
CA GLY A 478 -19.97 40.50 -19.35
C GLY A 478 -18.58 40.26 -18.76
N ASN A 479 -17.80 41.34 -18.68
CA ASN A 479 -16.43 41.45 -18.17
C ASN A 479 -16.27 40.84 -16.76
N ASN A 480 -15.68 39.65 -16.67
CA ASN A 480 -15.00 39.19 -15.47
C ASN A 480 -13.50 39.34 -15.70
N GLY A 481 -12.79 39.98 -14.77
CA GLY A 481 -11.35 40.13 -14.79
C GLY A 481 -10.65 38.79 -14.72
N GLY A 482 -10.50 38.14 -15.87
CA GLY A 482 -9.61 37.01 -16.06
C GLY A 482 -8.20 37.55 -16.17
N SER A 483 -7.34 37.23 -15.21
CA SER A 483 -5.92 37.14 -15.50
C SER A 483 -5.77 36.23 -16.72
N THR A 484 -5.31 36.78 -17.84
CA THR A 484 -4.87 35.96 -18.98
C THR A 484 -3.95 34.87 -18.44
N PRO A 485 -4.24 33.58 -18.68
CA PRO A 485 -3.37 32.49 -18.27
C PRO A 485 -1.94 32.81 -18.75
N PRO A 486 -0.91 32.57 -17.93
CA PRO A 486 0.46 32.77 -18.35
C PRO A 486 0.68 32.01 -19.67
N GLN A 487 1.03 32.76 -20.71
CA GLN A 487 1.32 32.19 -22.03
C GLN A 487 2.54 31.29 -21.87
N CYS A 488 2.46 30.06 -22.39
CA CYS A 488 3.59 29.15 -22.35
C CYS A 488 4.79 29.75 -23.09
N THR A 489 5.94 29.86 -22.42
CA THR A 489 7.14 30.50 -22.97
C THR A 489 8.28 29.53 -23.30
N VAL A 490 8.20 28.27 -22.83
CA VAL A 490 9.21 27.22 -22.99
C VAL A 490 8.51 25.85 -22.99
N ASP A 491 8.91 24.94 -23.89
CA ASP A 491 8.47 23.53 -23.99
C ASP A 491 6.95 23.30 -24.12
N CYS A 492 6.28 24.14 -24.92
CA CYS A 492 4.82 24.13 -25.09
C CYS A 492 4.25 22.93 -25.85
N ASP A 493 5.11 22.10 -26.42
CA ASP A 493 4.72 20.86 -27.09
C ASP A 493 4.76 19.64 -26.16
N ASP A 494 5.17 19.81 -24.89
CA ASP A 494 5.27 18.72 -23.92
C ASP A 494 3.88 18.26 -23.42
N ALA A 495 3.54 17.01 -23.73
CA ALA A 495 2.31 16.33 -23.31
C ALA A 495 2.60 15.18 -22.32
N THR A 496 3.70 15.24 -21.58
CA THR A 496 4.09 14.16 -20.66
C THR A 496 3.41 14.24 -19.30
N LEU A 497 3.11 13.06 -18.74
CA LEU A 497 2.73 12.91 -17.35
C LEU A 497 3.98 12.60 -16.50
N HIS A 498 4.16 13.34 -15.41
CA HIS A 498 5.29 13.22 -14.50
C HIS A 498 5.01 12.29 -13.32
N SER A 499 3.76 12.24 -12.86
CA SER A 499 3.34 11.29 -11.83
C SER A 499 1.89 10.88 -12.02
N LEU A 500 1.60 9.64 -11.65
CA LEU A 500 0.25 9.11 -11.46
C LEU A 500 0.25 8.24 -10.22
N SER A 501 -0.64 8.52 -9.28
CA SER A 501 -0.90 7.67 -8.13
C SER A 501 -2.39 7.49 -7.94
N VAL A 502 -2.76 6.28 -7.49
CA VAL A 502 -4.13 5.87 -7.21
C VAL A 502 -4.20 5.50 -5.75
N THR A 503 -5.16 6.06 -5.02
CA THR A 503 -5.37 5.78 -3.60
C THR A 503 -6.86 5.56 -3.34
N GLY A 504 -7.22 4.56 -2.55
CA GLY A 504 -8.60 4.30 -2.16
C GLY A 504 -8.69 3.79 -0.73
N SER A 505 -9.89 3.39 -0.30
CA SER A 505 -10.13 2.75 1.00
C SER A 505 -9.41 1.39 1.17
N VAL A 506 -8.86 0.86 0.07
CA VAL A 506 -8.02 -0.34 0.00
C VAL A 506 -6.77 -0.01 -0.83
N TYR A 507 -5.68 -0.74 -0.60
CA TYR A 507 -4.42 -0.55 -1.29
C TYR A 507 -4.58 -0.77 -2.79
N MET A 508 -4.04 0.15 -3.57
CA MET A 508 -4.08 0.13 -5.03
C MET A 508 -2.65 0.14 -5.55
N GLU A 509 -2.10 -1.02 -5.87
CA GLU A 509 -0.80 -1.12 -6.55
C GLU A 509 -0.97 -0.83 -8.04
N LEU A 510 -0.28 0.19 -8.53
CA LEU A 510 -0.21 0.45 -9.96
C LEU A 510 0.76 -0.55 -10.60
N VAL A 511 0.25 -1.45 -11.45
CA VAL A 511 1.06 -2.45 -12.16
C VAL A 511 1.23 -1.99 -13.61
N GLN A 512 2.48 -1.89 -14.09
CA GLN A 512 2.79 -1.53 -15.46
C GLN A 512 2.53 -2.72 -16.40
N ARG A 513 1.86 -2.46 -17.53
CA ARG A 513 1.49 -3.48 -18.51
C ARG A 513 2.07 -3.17 -19.89
N ASP A 514 2.66 -4.18 -20.53
CA ASP A 514 3.06 -4.10 -21.94
C ASP A 514 2.00 -4.73 -22.84
N PHE A 515 1.67 -4.05 -23.96
CA PHE A 515 0.53 -4.31 -24.83
C PHE A 515 -0.80 -4.55 -24.07
N GLY A 516 -0.93 -3.93 -22.89
CA GLY A 516 -2.07 -4.10 -22.00
C GLY A 516 -2.21 -5.49 -21.37
N VAL A 517 -1.21 -6.39 -21.41
CA VAL A 517 -1.34 -7.77 -20.91
C VAL A 517 -0.19 -8.20 -20.00
N ALA A 518 1.07 -8.05 -20.43
CA ALA A 518 2.22 -8.59 -19.69
C ALA A 518 2.64 -7.67 -18.53
N LYS A 519 2.85 -8.22 -17.33
CA LYS A 519 3.41 -7.45 -16.20
C LYS A 519 4.88 -7.15 -16.47
N VAL A 520 5.24 -5.88 -16.58
CA VAL A 520 6.63 -5.46 -16.82
C VAL A 520 7.25 -4.67 -15.68
N GLY A 521 6.43 -4.16 -14.76
CA GLY A 521 6.89 -3.36 -13.62
C GLY A 521 5.77 -3.03 -12.65
N ILE A 522 6.12 -2.30 -11.59
CA ILE A 522 5.20 -1.73 -10.60
C ILE A 522 5.50 -0.24 -10.44
N GLY A 523 4.51 0.55 -10.03
CA GLY A 523 4.61 2.01 -9.94
C GLY A 523 4.47 2.71 -11.29
N PHE A 524 4.59 4.04 -11.26
CA PHE A 524 4.43 4.89 -12.44
C PHE A 524 5.77 5.14 -13.14
N GLU A 525 5.76 5.02 -14.47
CA GLU A 525 6.84 5.44 -15.37
C GLU A 525 6.24 6.22 -16.55
N SER A 526 6.79 7.39 -16.87
CA SER A 526 6.19 8.35 -17.80
C SER A 526 6.10 7.90 -19.25
N ASN A 527 6.92 6.93 -19.65
CA ASN A 527 6.96 6.30 -20.98
C ASN A 527 5.99 5.12 -21.12
N MET A 528 5.36 4.67 -20.04
CA MET A 528 4.35 3.62 -20.06
C MET A 528 2.96 4.21 -20.29
N GLN A 529 2.11 3.53 -21.04
CA GLN A 529 0.73 3.97 -21.31
C GLN A 529 -0.31 3.11 -20.61
N ASP A 530 -0.06 1.82 -20.42
CA ASP A 530 -1.02 0.88 -19.86
C ASP A 530 -0.63 0.47 -18.44
N TYR A 531 -1.59 0.61 -17.52
CA TYR A 531 -1.48 0.18 -16.15
C TYR A 531 -2.73 -0.60 -15.75
N SER A 532 -2.58 -1.40 -14.70
CA SER A 532 -3.71 -2.04 -14.04
C SER A 532 -3.63 -1.93 -12.52
N VAL A 533 -4.77 -2.02 -11.87
CA VAL A 533 -4.92 -2.23 -10.43
C VAL A 533 -5.81 -3.46 -10.25
N ASP A 534 -5.27 -4.51 -9.65
CA ASP A 534 -6.03 -5.74 -9.35
C ASP A 534 -6.89 -5.52 -8.09
N LEU A 535 -8.21 -5.63 -8.22
CA LEU A 535 -9.16 -5.55 -7.13
C LEU A 535 -9.46 -6.96 -6.59
N ALA A 536 -9.46 -7.13 -5.28
CA ALA A 536 -9.75 -8.41 -4.65
C ALA A 536 -11.18 -8.90 -4.96
N GLN A 537 -11.39 -10.22 -4.91
CA GLN A 537 -12.69 -10.85 -5.17
C GLN A 537 -13.81 -10.39 -4.19
N ASN A 538 -13.45 -9.94 -3.00
CA ASN A 538 -14.38 -9.41 -2.01
C ASN A 538 -14.43 -7.87 -1.98
N PHE A 539 -13.91 -7.21 -3.01
CA PHE A 539 -13.95 -5.76 -3.14
C PHE A 539 -15.39 -5.26 -3.13
N THR A 540 -15.69 -4.37 -2.18
CA THR A 540 -16.93 -3.60 -2.15
C THR A 540 -16.75 -2.29 -2.89
N GLU A 541 -17.83 -1.76 -3.47
CA GLU A 541 -17.79 -0.45 -4.14
C GLU A 541 -17.11 0.62 -3.27
N SER A 542 -16.33 1.49 -3.90
CA SER A 542 -15.52 2.49 -3.20
C SER A 542 -15.12 3.64 -4.11
N ASP A 543 -15.00 4.83 -3.52
CA ASP A 543 -14.43 5.98 -4.20
C ASP A 543 -12.90 5.90 -4.18
N VAL A 544 -12.29 6.15 -5.34
CA VAL A 544 -10.86 6.10 -5.56
C VAL A 544 -10.36 7.45 -6.03
N ASN A 545 -9.33 7.95 -5.36
CA ASN A 545 -8.68 9.20 -5.67
C ASN A 545 -7.50 8.97 -6.62
N PHE A 546 -7.44 9.81 -7.65
CA PHE A 546 -6.30 9.96 -8.52
C PHE A 546 -5.57 11.24 -8.17
N THR A 547 -4.26 11.15 -8.05
CA THR A 547 -3.36 12.30 -8.00
C THR A 547 -2.37 12.20 -9.15
N VAL A 548 -2.36 13.22 -10.02
CA VAL A 548 -1.59 13.27 -11.25
C VAL A 548 -0.82 14.59 -11.35
N THR A 549 0.39 14.54 -11.90
CA THR A 549 1.15 15.74 -12.26
C THR A 549 1.66 15.62 -13.68
N ALA A 550 1.63 16.71 -14.43
CA ALA A 550 1.99 16.75 -15.85
C ALA A 550 3.03 17.83 -16.14
N ALA A 551 3.45 17.91 -17.40
CA ALA A 551 4.26 18.99 -17.93
C ALA A 551 3.66 20.37 -17.63
N ALA A 552 4.52 21.37 -17.47
CA ALA A 552 4.07 22.73 -17.22
C ALA A 552 3.19 23.20 -18.39
N TYR A 553 2.06 23.83 -18.07
CA TYR A 553 1.05 24.32 -19.04
C TYR A 553 0.25 23.24 -19.79
N ALA A 554 0.50 21.95 -19.55
CA ALA A 554 -0.34 20.89 -20.10
C ALA A 554 -1.74 20.91 -19.47
N LYS A 555 -2.74 20.59 -20.28
CA LYS A 555 -4.13 20.41 -19.87
C LYS A 555 -4.36 18.95 -19.53
N LEU A 556 -5.06 18.70 -18.43
CA LEU A 556 -5.41 17.36 -17.98
C LEU A 556 -6.92 17.14 -18.11
N SER A 557 -7.30 15.99 -18.66
CA SER A 557 -8.66 15.48 -18.59
C SER A 557 -8.66 13.98 -18.30
N TYR A 558 -9.82 13.45 -17.90
CA TYR A 558 -10.00 12.02 -17.77
C TYR A 558 -11.34 11.55 -18.35
N SER A 559 -11.36 10.30 -18.78
CA SER A 559 -12.57 9.55 -19.12
C SER A 559 -12.61 8.26 -18.31
N LEU A 560 -13.81 7.77 -18.00
CA LEU A 560 -14.05 6.53 -17.25
C LEU A 560 -15.03 5.67 -18.03
N VAL A 561 -14.69 4.40 -18.24
CA VAL A 561 -15.55 3.42 -18.93
C VAL A 561 -15.69 2.19 -18.03
N TYR A 562 -16.92 1.73 -17.81
CA TYR A 562 -17.22 0.49 -17.11
C TYR A 562 -17.51 -0.65 -18.09
N ASP A 563 -17.35 -1.90 -17.64
CA ASP A 563 -17.67 -3.11 -18.43
C ASP A 563 -19.15 -3.25 -18.84
N ASP A 564 -20.06 -2.51 -18.22
CA ASP A 564 -21.47 -2.43 -18.59
C ASP A 564 -21.76 -1.44 -19.73
N GLY A 565 -20.72 -0.74 -20.21
CA GLY A 565 -20.80 0.25 -21.27
C GLY A 565 -21.21 1.64 -20.80
N ASN A 566 -21.40 1.85 -19.49
CA ASN A 566 -21.52 3.20 -18.94
C ASN A 566 -20.18 3.93 -19.05
N GLU A 567 -20.24 5.19 -19.47
CA GLU A 567 -19.05 6.01 -19.67
C GLU A 567 -19.24 7.44 -19.19
N ILE A 568 -18.15 8.04 -18.75
CA ILE A 568 -17.97 9.46 -18.46
C ILE A 568 -16.82 9.93 -19.34
N LYS A 569 -17.00 10.98 -20.13
CA LYS A 569 -16.02 11.42 -21.12
C LYS A 569 -15.52 12.83 -20.86
N ASP A 570 -14.23 13.02 -21.11
CA ASP A 570 -13.53 14.32 -21.23
C ASP A 570 -13.76 15.29 -20.06
N ILE A 571 -13.70 14.79 -18.83
CA ILE A 571 -13.82 15.62 -17.63
C ILE A 571 -12.47 16.32 -17.36
N ALA A 572 -12.47 17.65 -17.30
CA ALA A 572 -11.28 18.42 -16.99
C ALA A 572 -10.81 18.17 -15.54
N VAL A 573 -9.50 17.96 -15.35
CA VAL A 573 -8.86 17.88 -14.03
C VAL A 573 -8.38 19.27 -13.63
N GLY A 574 -8.75 19.71 -12.43
CA GLY A 574 -8.36 21.04 -11.93
C GLY A 574 -6.85 21.17 -11.63
N ASP A 575 -6.41 22.39 -11.34
CA ASP A 575 -4.98 22.75 -11.16
C ASP A 575 -4.23 21.95 -10.08
N GLN A 576 -4.94 21.33 -9.14
CA GLN A 576 -4.35 20.48 -8.11
C GLN A 576 -3.99 19.08 -8.61
N GLY A 577 -4.39 18.72 -9.84
CA GLY A 577 -4.10 17.41 -10.42
C GLY A 577 -4.82 16.26 -9.72
N THR A 578 -5.96 16.51 -9.06
CA THR A 578 -6.70 15.48 -8.33
C THR A 578 -8.13 15.31 -8.84
N PHE A 579 -8.59 14.07 -8.89
CA PHE A 579 -9.97 13.72 -9.21
C PHE A 579 -10.37 12.40 -8.56
N ASN A 580 -11.67 12.16 -8.41
CA ASN A 580 -12.20 10.91 -7.85
C ASN A 580 -13.01 10.16 -8.89
N ILE A 581 -12.97 8.84 -8.81
CA ILE A 581 -13.88 7.94 -9.52
C ILE A 581 -14.58 7.04 -8.52
N HIS A 582 -15.73 6.48 -8.92
CA HIS A 582 -16.43 5.48 -8.11
C HIS A 582 -16.24 4.10 -8.74
N LEU A 583 -15.63 3.16 -8.02
CA LEU A 583 -15.53 1.77 -8.46
C LEU A 583 -16.72 0.98 -7.92
N ARG A 584 -17.28 0.09 -8.74
CA ARG A 584 -18.44 -0.72 -8.38
C ARG A 584 -18.01 -2.14 -8.03
N GLU A 585 -18.77 -2.80 -7.17
CA GLU A 585 -18.55 -4.21 -6.83
C GLU A 585 -18.63 -5.10 -8.08
N LYS A 586 -17.65 -5.99 -8.29
CA LYS A 586 -17.60 -6.98 -9.38
C LYS A 586 -17.69 -6.41 -10.81
N HIS A 587 -17.24 -5.18 -10.99
CA HIS A 587 -17.19 -4.53 -12.29
C HIS A 587 -15.78 -4.06 -12.61
N ASP A 588 -15.34 -4.32 -13.83
CA ASP A 588 -14.09 -3.75 -14.34
C ASP A 588 -14.33 -2.29 -14.78
N ALA A 589 -13.30 -1.47 -14.63
CA ALA A 589 -13.35 -0.06 -15.02
C ALA A 589 -12.02 0.37 -15.65
N THR A 590 -12.06 1.24 -16.65
CA THR A 590 -10.87 1.84 -17.25
C THR A 590 -10.95 3.35 -17.15
N VAL A 591 -9.93 3.94 -16.53
CA VAL A 591 -9.69 5.37 -16.54
C VAL A 591 -8.68 5.68 -17.63
N MET A 592 -9.02 6.59 -18.52
CA MET A 592 -8.08 7.19 -19.47
C MET A 592 -7.75 8.59 -18.97
N VAL A 593 -6.51 8.84 -18.57
CA VAL A 593 -5.99 10.17 -18.26
C VAL A 593 -5.33 10.72 -19.53
N THR A 594 -5.85 11.84 -20.03
CA THR A 594 -5.36 12.51 -21.23
C THR A 594 -4.56 13.74 -20.82
N VAL A 595 -3.32 13.82 -21.31
CA VAL A 595 -2.47 15.00 -21.20
C VAL A 595 -2.40 15.65 -22.57
N THR A 596 -2.90 16.87 -22.69
CA THR A 596 -2.83 17.67 -23.92
C THR A 596 -1.84 18.81 -23.70
N ASN A 597 -0.91 19.00 -24.62
CA ASN A 597 0.06 20.08 -24.49
C ASN A 597 -0.59 21.47 -24.63
N ALA A 598 0.18 22.52 -24.31
CA ALA A 598 -0.34 23.89 -24.27
C ALA A 598 -0.84 24.40 -25.64
N ASN A 599 -0.33 23.84 -26.73
CA ASN A 599 -0.66 24.20 -28.11
C ASN A 599 -1.86 23.45 -28.70
N ASP A 600 -2.45 22.51 -27.95
CA ASP A 600 -3.55 21.63 -28.39
C ASP A 600 -3.23 20.82 -29.67
N ASN A 601 -1.95 20.60 -29.97
CA ASN A 601 -1.51 19.89 -31.18
C ASN A 601 -1.02 18.45 -30.91
N GLN A 602 -0.77 18.10 -29.64
CA GLN A 602 -0.36 16.77 -29.22
C GLN A 602 -1.08 16.39 -27.92
N SER A 603 -1.56 15.14 -27.88
CA SER A 603 -2.14 14.53 -26.70
C SER A 603 -1.53 13.16 -26.46
N TRP A 604 -1.39 12.79 -25.19
CA TRP A 604 -0.95 11.47 -24.76
C TRP A 604 -1.96 10.88 -23.77
N ASN A 605 -2.26 9.60 -23.91
CA ASN A 605 -3.24 8.89 -23.07
C ASN A 605 -2.55 7.87 -22.19
N TYR A 606 -2.93 7.85 -20.92
CA TYR A 606 -2.52 6.88 -19.91
C TYR A 606 -3.75 6.12 -19.42
N TYR A 607 -3.76 4.80 -19.55
CA TYR A 607 -4.89 3.92 -19.23
C TYR A 607 -4.63 3.20 -17.91
N VAL A 608 -5.53 3.36 -16.95
CA VAL A 608 -5.52 2.64 -15.68
C VAL A 608 -6.74 1.73 -15.62
N LYS A 609 -6.50 0.42 -15.73
CA LYS A 609 -7.53 -0.62 -15.72
C LYS A 609 -7.71 -1.18 -14.31
N PHE A 610 -8.86 -0.96 -13.70
CA PHE A 610 -9.27 -1.63 -12.48
C PHE A 610 -9.88 -2.98 -12.85
N VAL A 611 -9.24 -4.04 -12.40
CA VAL A 611 -9.59 -5.41 -12.80
C VAL A 611 -10.00 -6.19 -11.56
N TYR A 612 -11.27 -6.58 -11.51
CA TYR A 612 -11.78 -7.41 -10.45
C TYR A 612 -11.30 -8.86 -10.61
N GLN A 613 -10.80 -9.44 -9.51
CA GLN A 613 -10.32 -10.82 -9.49
C GLN A 613 -11.47 -11.80 -9.71
N ARG A 614 -11.41 -12.50 -10.85
CA ARG A 614 -12.43 -13.46 -11.27
C ARG A 614 -12.36 -14.76 -10.49
N ASP A 615 -13.53 -15.32 -10.22
CA ASP A 615 -13.65 -16.67 -9.68
C ASP A 615 -13.45 -17.73 -10.76
N LEU A 616 -13.41 -19.00 -10.36
CA LEU A 616 -13.21 -20.12 -11.27
C LEU A 616 -14.33 -20.24 -12.32
N GLN A 617 -15.55 -19.83 -11.99
CA GLN A 617 -16.70 -19.88 -12.91
C GLN A 617 -16.69 -18.74 -13.93
N GLU A 618 -16.13 -17.59 -13.55
CA GLU A 618 -15.94 -16.40 -14.39
C GLU A 618 -14.67 -16.48 -15.25
N ALA A 619 -13.61 -17.11 -14.73
CA ALA A 619 -12.31 -17.15 -15.37
C ALA A 619 -12.25 -18.08 -16.60
N PHE A 620 -13.16 -19.06 -16.70
CA PHE A 620 -13.10 -20.11 -17.71
C PHE A 620 -14.41 -20.29 -18.46
N ARG A 621 -14.31 -20.86 -19.66
CA ARG A 621 -15.45 -21.35 -20.45
C ARG A 621 -15.08 -22.59 -21.26
N ILE A 622 -16.06 -23.36 -21.71
CA ILE A 622 -15.87 -24.36 -22.77
C ILE A 622 -16.33 -23.77 -24.10
N PHE A 623 -15.38 -23.45 -24.97
CA PHE A 623 -15.65 -23.02 -26.33
C PHE A 623 -15.74 -24.20 -27.29
N LYS A 624 -16.74 -24.19 -28.16
CA LYS A 624 -16.90 -25.20 -29.22
C LYS A 624 -16.41 -24.65 -30.55
N LEU A 625 -15.66 -25.45 -31.30
CA LEU A 625 -15.26 -25.12 -32.67
C LEU A 625 -15.65 -26.27 -33.61
N PRO A 626 -16.60 -26.06 -34.54
CA PRO A 626 -16.87 -27.03 -35.58
C PRO A 626 -15.68 -27.10 -36.54
N VAL A 627 -15.15 -28.30 -36.78
CA VAL A 627 -14.04 -28.52 -37.73
C VAL A 627 -14.50 -29.29 -38.97
N SER A 628 -15.63 -29.99 -38.87
CA SER A 628 -16.30 -30.62 -40.00
C SER A 628 -17.81 -30.78 -39.68
N PRO A 629 -18.65 -31.17 -40.67
CA PRO A 629 -20.07 -31.41 -40.43
C PRO A 629 -20.37 -32.45 -39.34
N THR A 630 -19.40 -33.30 -38.99
CA THR A 630 -19.58 -34.39 -38.01
C THR A 630 -18.64 -34.28 -36.80
N GLU A 631 -17.78 -33.26 -36.73
CA GLU A 631 -16.77 -33.12 -35.70
C GLU A 631 -16.74 -31.71 -35.11
N THR A 632 -16.83 -31.64 -33.78
CA THR A 632 -16.72 -30.41 -32.99
C THR A 632 -15.62 -30.58 -31.95
N TYR A 633 -14.64 -29.69 -31.95
CA TYR A 633 -13.62 -29.60 -30.91
C TYR A 633 -14.13 -28.77 -29.74
N GLN A 634 -13.72 -29.15 -28.53
CA GLN A 634 -14.10 -28.48 -27.31
C GLN A 634 -12.83 -28.00 -26.62
N PHE A 635 -12.74 -26.70 -26.39
CA PHE A 635 -11.61 -26.06 -25.76
C PHE A 635 -12.04 -25.51 -24.41
N PHE A 636 -11.28 -25.81 -23.37
CA PHE A 636 -11.39 -25.11 -22.11
C PHE A 636 -10.54 -23.85 -22.23
N GLU A 637 -11.19 -22.70 -22.34
CA GLU A 637 -10.53 -21.44 -22.64
C GLU A 637 -10.54 -20.52 -21.42
N THR A 638 -9.50 -19.72 -21.31
CA THR A 638 -9.43 -18.61 -20.38
C THR A 638 -8.61 -17.49 -20.97
N SER A 639 -8.97 -16.27 -20.60
CA SER A 639 -8.23 -15.03 -20.85
C SER A 639 -8.16 -14.17 -19.58
N ALA A 640 -8.54 -14.76 -18.44
CA ALA A 640 -8.59 -14.13 -17.12
C ALA A 640 -7.33 -14.42 -16.27
N LEU A 641 -6.42 -15.27 -16.77
CA LEU A 641 -5.19 -15.66 -16.08
C LEU A 641 -3.99 -14.78 -16.47
N GLU A 642 -2.90 -14.90 -15.72
CA GLU A 642 -1.63 -14.21 -16.02
C GLU A 642 -0.59 -15.17 -16.59
N GLU A 643 0.39 -14.59 -17.30
CA GLU A 643 1.53 -15.33 -17.80
C GLU A 643 2.24 -16.10 -16.68
N GLY A 644 2.52 -17.38 -16.93
CA GLY A 644 3.15 -18.27 -15.95
C GLY A 644 2.18 -19.00 -15.01
N ASP A 645 0.87 -18.75 -15.11
CA ASP A 645 -0.14 -19.58 -14.45
C ASP A 645 -0.14 -20.99 -15.05
N HIS A 646 -0.22 -22.00 -14.19
CA HIS A 646 -0.30 -23.40 -14.59
C HIS A 646 -1.69 -23.95 -14.26
N VAL A 647 -2.39 -24.40 -15.29
CA VAL A 647 -3.77 -24.90 -15.20
C VAL A 647 -3.79 -26.42 -15.30
N VAL A 648 -4.48 -27.04 -14.36
CA VAL A 648 -4.76 -28.47 -14.33
C VAL A 648 -6.27 -28.69 -14.36
N VAL A 649 -6.76 -29.33 -15.43
CA VAL A 649 -8.17 -29.71 -15.57
C VAL A 649 -8.29 -31.22 -15.44
N THR A 650 -9.15 -31.68 -14.54
CA THR A 650 -9.47 -33.10 -14.37
C THR A 650 -10.90 -33.35 -14.84
N VAL A 651 -11.02 -34.13 -15.91
CA VAL A 651 -12.28 -34.51 -16.53
C VAL A 651 -12.73 -35.88 -15.99
N PRO A 652 -13.96 -36.00 -15.48
CA PRO A 652 -14.48 -37.26 -14.96
C PRO A 652 -14.47 -38.38 -16.00
N ALA A 653 -14.32 -39.62 -15.53
CA ALA A 653 -14.43 -40.81 -16.37
C ALA A 653 -15.85 -41.07 -16.90
N ALA A 654 -16.87 -40.41 -16.33
CA ALA A 654 -18.22 -40.43 -16.90
C ALA A 654 -18.29 -39.63 -18.20
N ASP A 655 -17.53 -38.53 -18.31
CA ASP A 655 -17.58 -37.59 -19.42
C ASP A 655 -16.46 -37.81 -20.46
N THR A 656 -15.69 -38.90 -20.31
CA THR A 656 -14.61 -39.32 -21.22
C THR A 656 -14.51 -40.84 -21.25
N THR A 657 -13.82 -41.43 -22.23
CA THR A 657 -13.71 -42.90 -22.30
C THR A 657 -12.83 -43.53 -21.22
N LYS A 658 -11.89 -42.77 -20.62
CA LYS A 658 -10.88 -43.28 -19.68
C LYS A 658 -10.53 -42.33 -18.51
N GLY A 659 -11.27 -41.23 -18.34
CA GLY A 659 -10.79 -40.09 -17.53
C GLY A 659 -9.70 -39.32 -18.27
N LEU A 660 -9.62 -38.01 -18.07
CA LEU A 660 -8.61 -37.17 -18.72
C LEU A 660 -8.08 -36.14 -17.72
N LYS A 661 -6.76 -35.97 -17.67
CA LYS A 661 -6.11 -34.89 -16.91
C LYS A 661 -5.26 -34.07 -17.87
N ILE A 662 -5.58 -32.79 -17.97
CA ILE A 662 -4.95 -31.82 -18.88
C ILE A 662 -4.12 -30.88 -18.01
N SER A 663 -2.89 -30.60 -18.42
CA SER A 663 -1.94 -29.78 -17.66
C SER A 663 -1.23 -28.86 -18.64
N VAL A 664 -1.39 -27.54 -18.49
CA VAL A 664 -0.87 -26.56 -19.44
C VAL A 664 -0.38 -25.32 -18.70
N ASN A 665 0.72 -24.73 -19.18
CA ASN A 665 1.15 -23.39 -18.77
C ASN A 665 0.45 -22.35 -19.63
N PHE A 666 -0.17 -21.36 -19.00
CA PHE A 666 -0.75 -20.20 -19.65
C PHE A 666 0.38 -19.28 -20.15
N ASP A 667 0.29 -18.90 -21.41
CA ASP A 667 1.25 -18.08 -22.15
C ASP A 667 0.45 -16.98 -22.85
N CYS A 668 0.66 -15.73 -22.43
CA CYS A 668 -0.08 -14.58 -22.94
C CYS A 668 0.27 -14.24 -24.40
N GLY A 669 1.41 -14.69 -24.93
CA GLY A 669 1.88 -14.41 -26.29
C GLY A 669 1.13 -15.17 -27.38
N LYS A 670 0.22 -16.07 -27.02
CA LYS A 670 -0.63 -16.83 -27.95
C LYS A 670 -2.08 -16.42 -27.74
N TYR A 671 -2.61 -15.58 -28.63
CA TYR A 671 -4.01 -15.15 -28.63
C TYR A 671 -4.95 -16.34 -28.36
N GLY A 672 -5.67 -16.29 -27.23
CA GLY A 672 -6.63 -17.30 -26.80
C GLY A 672 -5.99 -18.67 -26.56
N SER A 673 -5.44 -18.91 -25.37
CA SER A 673 -4.99 -20.25 -24.97
C SER A 673 -6.20 -21.15 -24.70
N GLY A 674 -6.91 -21.54 -25.76
CA GLY A 674 -7.90 -22.60 -25.67
C GLY A 674 -7.21 -23.95 -25.49
N TYR A 675 -7.49 -24.60 -24.37
CA TYR A 675 -6.91 -25.91 -24.04
C TYR A 675 -7.82 -27.00 -24.57
N ASN A 676 -7.35 -27.75 -25.54
CA ASN A 676 -8.16 -28.79 -26.14
C ASN A 676 -8.54 -29.85 -25.09
N LEU A 677 -9.83 -30.08 -24.90
CA LEU A 677 -10.38 -31.12 -24.02
C LEU A 677 -10.32 -32.50 -24.68
N ALA A 678 -9.18 -32.81 -25.31
CA ALA A 678 -8.92 -34.07 -25.97
C ALA A 678 -7.46 -34.49 -25.82
N ASP A 679 -7.26 -35.80 -25.67
CA ASP A 679 -5.98 -36.47 -25.88
C ASP A 679 -6.08 -37.29 -27.16
N TYR A 680 -5.70 -36.66 -28.28
CA TYR A 680 -5.72 -37.28 -29.61
C TYR A 680 -4.84 -38.53 -29.69
N SER A 681 -3.70 -38.55 -28.97
CA SER A 681 -2.79 -39.70 -28.94
C SER A 681 -3.45 -40.95 -28.37
N LYS A 682 -4.46 -40.76 -27.52
CA LYS A 682 -5.21 -41.84 -26.85
C LYS A 682 -6.65 -41.98 -27.36
N ASN A 683 -7.03 -41.23 -28.40
CA ASN A 683 -8.40 -41.16 -28.93
C ASN A 683 -9.45 -40.89 -27.82
N ASN A 684 -9.10 -40.07 -26.84
CA ASN A 684 -9.92 -39.79 -25.65
C ASN A 684 -10.39 -38.32 -25.70
N PHE A 685 -11.70 -38.11 -25.80
CA PHE A 685 -12.30 -36.79 -25.98
C PHE A 685 -13.30 -36.53 -24.86
N PHE A 686 -13.43 -35.27 -24.46
CA PHE A 686 -14.55 -34.83 -23.65
C PHE A 686 -15.85 -35.02 -24.42
N LYS A 687 -16.70 -35.88 -23.89
CA LYS A 687 -18.01 -36.30 -24.41
C LYS A 687 -18.94 -36.44 -23.22
N PRO A 688 -19.42 -35.31 -22.67
CA PRO A 688 -20.19 -35.34 -21.44
C PRO A 688 -21.51 -36.08 -21.64
N VAL A 689 -21.88 -36.89 -20.65
CA VAL A 689 -23.12 -37.69 -20.72
C VAL A 689 -24.36 -36.82 -20.57
N ASN A 690 -24.23 -35.73 -19.81
CA ASN A 690 -25.26 -34.72 -19.58
C ASN A 690 -24.83 -33.37 -20.13
N THR A 691 -25.80 -32.52 -20.50
CA THR A 691 -25.51 -31.15 -20.93
C THR A 691 -24.98 -30.28 -19.78
N ILE A 692 -25.28 -30.63 -18.52
CA ILE A 692 -24.80 -29.94 -17.33
C ILE A 692 -23.91 -30.89 -16.53
N GLY A 693 -22.77 -30.41 -16.06
CA GLY A 693 -21.83 -31.19 -15.27
C GLY A 693 -20.68 -30.37 -14.69
N LYS A 694 -19.62 -31.05 -14.26
CA LYS A 694 -18.51 -30.45 -13.52
C LYS A 694 -17.15 -30.89 -14.03
N LEU A 695 -16.20 -29.96 -14.04
CA LEU A 695 -14.77 -30.24 -14.22
C LEU A 695 -14.02 -29.75 -12.98
N HIS A 696 -13.10 -30.53 -12.45
CA HIS A 696 -12.24 -30.07 -11.36
C HIS A 696 -11.06 -29.30 -11.94
N VAL A 697 -10.85 -28.07 -11.49
CA VAL A 697 -9.83 -27.16 -12.01
C VAL A 697 -8.96 -26.67 -10.87
N VAL A 698 -7.64 -26.76 -11.07
CA VAL A 698 -6.63 -26.20 -10.17
C VAL A 698 -5.74 -25.27 -10.98
N VAL A 699 -5.55 -24.05 -10.50
CA VAL A 699 -4.63 -23.07 -11.07
C VAL A 699 -3.55 -22.76 -10.04
N THR A 700 -2.29 -22.86 -10.45
CA THR A 700 -1.15 -22.52 -9.62
C THR A 700 -0.30 -21.42 -10.25
N ARG A 701 0.21 -20.50 -9.44
CA ARG A 701 1.17 -19.45 -9.84
C ARG A 701 2.41 -19.58 -8.97
N ALA A 702 3.58 -19.71 -9.60
CA ALA A 702 4.85 -19.91 -8.90
C ALA A 702 4.81 -21.02 -7.82
N GLY A 703 4.01 -22.07 -8.05
CA GLY A 703 3.84 -23.20 -7.14
C GLY A 703 2.77 -23.02 -6.05
N GLN A 704 2.19 -21.83 -5.89
CA GLN A 704 1.06 -21.60 -4.97
C GLN A 704 -0.28 -21.81 -5.68
N GLU A 705 -1.24 -22.41 -4.99
CA GLU A 705 -2.62 -22.58 -5.47
C GLU A 705 -3.36 -21.23 -5.41
N ILE A 706 -3.81 -20.73 -6.56
CA ILE A 706 -4.56 -19.47 -6.67
C ILE A 706 -6.05 -19.70 -6.97
N MET A 707 -6.40 -20.86 -7.54
CA MET A 707 -7.80 -21.30 -7.70
C MET A 707 -7.87 -22.82 -7.58
N ASN A 708 -8.88 -23.34 -6.88
CA ASN A 708 -9.14 -24.77 -6.78
C ASN A 708 -10.63 -25.01 -6.54
N GLY A 709 -11.26 -25.76 -7.43
CA GLY A 709 -12.66 -26.11 -7.26
C GLY A 709 -13.30 -26.75 -8.48
N GLU A 710 -14.63 -26.80 -8.44
CA GLU A 710 -15.46 -27.44 -9.46
C GLU A 710 -16.05 -26.40 -10.42
N TYR A 711 -15.53 -26.35 -11.64
CA TYR A 711 -16.10 -25.59 -12.75
C TYR A 711 -17.44 -26.22 -13.17
N GLN A 712 -18.53 -25.45 -13.14
CA GLN A 712 -19.84 -25.92 -13.61
C GLN A 712 -20.02 -25.53 -15.07
N TYR A 713 -20.18 -26.51 -15.97
CA TYR A 713 -20.49 -26.24 -17.38
C TYR A 713 -21.98 -26.39 -17.69
N ASP A 714 -22.49 -25.60 -18.64
CA ASP A 714 -23.85 -25.71 -19.17
C ASP A 714 -23.85 -25.71 -20.71
N LEU A 715 -23.78 -26.91 -21.27
CA LEU A 715 -23.86 -27.16 -22.69
C LEU A 715 -25.31 -27.26 -23.20
N THR A 716 -26.30 -26.72 -22.46
CA THR A 716 -27.68 -26.69 -22.94
C THR A 716 -27.78 -25.76 -24.16
N PRO A 717 -28.41 -26.20 -25.27
CA PRO A 717 -28.63 -25.37 -26.44
C PRO A 717 -29.39 -24.07 -26.10
N VAL A 718 -28.91 -22.97 -26.67
CA VAL A 718 -29.61 -21.69 -26.60
C VAL A 718 -30.92 -21.80 -27.38
N PRO A 719 -32.05 -21.31 -26.85
CA PRO A 719 -33.31 -21.30 -27.57
C PRO A 719 -33.21 -20.51 -28.88
N LEU A 720 -33.61 -21.15 -29.99
CA LEU A 720 -33.72 -20.50 -31.29
C LEU A 720 -35.04 -19.74 -31.36
N ILE A 721 -34.96 -18.44 -31.66
CA ILE A 721 -36.11 -17.61 -32.00
C ILE A 721 -36.49 -17.93 -33.44
N THR A 722 -37.67 -18.49 -33.65
CA THR A 722 -38.15 -18.88 -34.99
C THR A 722 -38.98 -17.80 -35.67
N ASP A 723 -39.64 -16.93 -34.88
CA ASP A 723 -40.32 -15.73 -35.38
C ASP A 723 -39.36 -14.54 -35.39
N GLY A 724 -38.77 -14.28 -36.56
CA GLY A 724 -37.85 -13.17 -36.79
C GLY A 724 -38.52 -11.81 -36.99
N THR A 725 -39.84 -11.70 -36.79
CA THR A 725 -40.54 -10.42 -36.95
C THR A 725 -39.87 -9.34 -36.10
N GLY A 726 -39.47 -8.23 -36.72
CA GLY A 726 -38.74 -7.14 -36.05
C GLY A 726 -37.22 -7.32 -35.94
N ILE A 727 -36.65 -8.41 -36.46
CA ILE A 727 -35.19 -8.60 -36.57
C ILE A 727 -34.84 -8.67 -38.06
N ASN A 728 -33.97 -7.77 -38.53
CA ASN A 728 -33.53 -7.79 -39.92
C ASN A 728 -32.01 -7.59 -40.02
N ALA A 729 -31.29 -8.60 -40.49
CA ALA A 729 -29.92 -8.47 -40.96
C ALA A 729 -29.91 -8.31 -42.48
N SER A 730 -29.33 -7.23 -42.96
CA SER A 730 -29.22 -6.91 -44.38
C SER A 730 -27.80 -6.56 -44.76
N LEU A 731 -27.44 -6.82 -46.02
CA LEU A 731 -26.18 -6.40 -46.59
C LEU A 731 -26.33 -5.01 -47.18
N TRP A 732 -25.30 -4.18 -47.04
CA TRP A 732 -25.28 -2.90 -47.75
C TRP A 732 -24.84 -3.07 -49.19
N THR A 733 -25.45 -2.28 -50.06
CA THR A 733 -25.00 -2.13 -51.45
C THR A 733 -23.68 -1.37 -51.52
N GLN A 734 -22.98 -1.50 -52.65
CA GLN A 734 -21.80 -0.71 -52.96
C GLN A 734 -22.08 0.79 -52.89
N GLU A 735 -23.26 1.22 -53.30
CA GLU A 735 -23.66 2.62 -53.25
C GLU A 735 -23.80 3.10 -51.79
N GLN A 736 -24.44 2.31 -50.92
CA GLN A 736 -24.56 2.64 -49.50
C GLN A 736 -23.19 2.73 -48.82
N MET A 737 -22.28 1.79 -49.12
CA MET A 737 -20.91 1.83 -48.57
C MET A 737 -20.14 3.07 -49.04
N LYS A 738 -20.27 3.46 -50.32
CA LYS A 738 -19.66 4.68 -50.87
C LYS A 738 -20.22 5.95 -50.22
N GLN A 739 -21.53 6.01 -50.01
CA GLN A 739 -22.18 7.18 -49.40
C GLN A 739 -21.74 7.42 -47.95
N ASP A 740 -21.39 6.35 -47.21
CA ASP A 740 -20.90 6.44 -45.83
C ASP A 740 -19.37 6.56 -45.71
N GLY A 741 -18.65 6.67 -46.83
CA GLY A 741 -17.18 6.78 -46.83
C GLY A 741 -16.45 5.46 -46.50
N ALA A 742 -17.11 4.32 -46.70
CA ALA A 742 -16.57 2.99 -46.52
C ALA A 742 -16.30 2.28 -47.86
N GLU A 743 -15.91 3.02 -48.91
CA GLU A 743 -15.74 2.48 -50.27
C GLU A 743 -14.68 1.36 -50.39
N ASN A 744 -13.76 1.27 -49.43
CA ASN A 744 -12.73 0.22 -49.39
C ASN A 744 -13.14 -1.00 -48.54
N ALA A 745 -14.36 -1.03 -48.00
CA ALA A 745 -14.88 -2.16 -47.26
C ALA A 745 -15.10 -3.36 -48.20
N SER A 746 -14.77 -4.56 -47.73
CA SER A 746 -15.05 -5.80 -48.43
C SER A 746 -16.55 -6.11 -48.42
N TYR A 747 -17.23 -5.80 -47.33
CA TYR A 747 -18.70 -5.87 -47.19
C TYR A 747 -19.13 -5.18 -45.90
N ARG A 748 -20.43 -4.90 -45.78
CA ARG A 748 -21.05 -4.36 -44.57
C ARG A 748 -22.39 -5.02 -44.29
N ILE A 749 -22.65 -5.33 -43.02
CA ILE A 749 -23.89 -5.94 -42.53
C ILE A 749 -24.54 -4.96 -41.56
N GLU A 750 -25.82 -4.66 -41.80
CA GLU A 750 -26.66 -3.87 -40.90
C GLU A 750 -27.71 -4.75 -40.24
N ILE A 751 -27.88 -4.60 -38.93
CA ILE A 751 -28.87 -5.32 -38.15
C ILE A 751 -29.84 -4.32 -37.51
N ASP A 752 -31.08 -4.36 -37.96
CA ASP A 752 -32.18 -3.56 -37.44
C ASP A 752 -33.02 -4.36 -36.45
N LEU A 753 -33.36 -3.71 -35.35
CA LEU A 753 -34.24 -4.26 -34.31
C LEU A 753 -35.44 -3.34 -34.08
N ASP A 754 -36.61 -3.76 -34.58
CA ASP A 754 -37.90 -3.18 -34.20
C ASP A 754 -38.47 -3.94 -32.99
N LYS A 755 -38.17 -3.42 -31.80
CA LYS A 755 -38.59 -4.00 -30.52
C LYS A 755 -40.11 -4.00 -30.32
N ASN A 756 -40.87 -3.21 -31.10
CA ASN A 756 -42.32 -3.15 -31.00
C ASN A 756 -43.01 -4.22 -31.85
N ALA A 757 -42.32 -4.75 -32.86
CA ALA A 757 -42.89 -5.70 -33.79
C ALA A 757 -43.02 -7.13 -33.21
N ASN A 758 -42.31 -7.45 -32.14
CA ASN A 758 -42.31 -8.77 -31.52
C ASN A 758 -42.19 -8.70 -29.99
N PRO A 759 -43.13 -9.29 -29.22
CA PRO A 759 -43.08 -9.31 -27.75
C PRO A 759 -41.79 -9.90 -27.17
N ALA A 760 -41.16 -10.86 -27.86
CA ALA A 760 -39.89 -11.45 -27.43
C ALA A 760 -38.72 -10.44 -27.44
N LEU A 761 -38.86 -9.33 -28.17
CA LEU A 761 -37.84 -8.29 -28.31
C LEU A 761 -37.99 -7.14 -27.31
N GLN A 762 -39.13 -7.02 -26.63
CA GLN A 762 -39.42 -5.88 -25.74
C GLN A 762 -38.42 -5.76 -24.58
N ASN A 763 -37.91 -6.89 -24.10
CA ASN A 763 -36.96 -6.94 -22.99
C ASN A 763 -35.49 -6.85 -23.44
N VAL A 764 -35.22 -6.74 -24.75
CA VAL A 764 -33.86 -6.70 -25.29
C VAL A 764 -33.20 -5.35 -25.00
N LYS A 765 -32.07 -5.41 -24.28
CA LYS A 765 -31.22 -4.24 -23.99
C LYS A 765 -29.84 -4.32 -24.62
N TYR A 766 -29.31 -5.52 -24.80
CA TYR A 766 -28.02 -5.74 -25.44
C TYR A 766 -28.13 -6.80 -26.53
N MET A 767 -27.21 -6.76 -27.48
CA MET A 767 -27.11 -7.72 -28.57
C MET A 767 -25.65 -8.05 -28.85
N ASP A 768 -25.41 -9.26 -29.29
CA ASP A 768 -24.13 -9.69 -29.86
C ASP A 768 -24.38 -10.40 -31.19
N VAL A 769 -23.40 -10.35 -32.09
CA VAL A 769 -23.53 -10.83 -33.47
C VAL A 769 -22.31 -11.65 -33.83
N MET A 770 -22.54 -12.89 -34.24
CA MET A 770 -21.52 -13.74 -34.81
C MET A 770 -21.90 -14.17 -36.22
N TYR A 771 -20.90 -14.46 -37.05
CA TYR A 771 -21.11 -14.94 -38.40
C TYR A 771 -20.25 -16.16 -38.69
N GLU A 772 -20.78 -17.05 -39.53
CA GLU A 772 -20.11 -18.27 -39.97
C GLU A 772 -20.24 -18.40 -41.49
N ASP A 773 -19.12 -18.69 -42.16
CA ASP A 773 -19.10 -18.88 -43.60
C ASP A 773 -19.82 -20.17 -43.99
N LYS A 774 -20.74 -20.06 -44.93
CA LYS A 774 -21.45 -21.17 -45.54
C LYS A 774 -20.59 -21.80 -46.64
N VAL A 775 -19.54 -22.49 -46.22
CA VAL A 775 -18.56 -23.13 -47.13
C VAL A 775 -19.18 -24.31 -47.90
N TYR A 776 -20.22 -24.95 -47.37
CA TYR A 776 -20.88 -26.11 -47.99
C TYR A 776 -22.38 -25.88 -48.20
N THR A 777 -22.92 -26.42 -49.30
CA THR A 777 -24.34 -26.23 -49.65
C THR A 777 -25.29 -26.82 -48.60
N ASN A 778 -24.87 -27.89 -47.93
CA ASN A 778 -25.64 -28.61 -46.90
C ASN A 778 -25.16 -28.30 -45.47
N MET A 779 -24.40 -27.23 -45.26
CA MET A 779 -23.97 -26.84 -43.92
C MET A 779 -25.20 -26.52 -43.05
N GLU A 780 -25.33 -27.20 -41.92
CA GLU A 780 -26.38 -26.92 -40.94
C GLU A 780 -25.99 -25.72 -40.06
N LYS A 781 -27.00 -25.02 -39.53
CA LYS A 781 -26.80 -23.92 -38.57
C LYS A 781 -26.14 -24.47 -37.30
N ARG A 782 -25.10 -23.79 -36.81
CA ARG A 782 -24.44 -24.10 -35.54
C ARG A 782 -25.44 -24.03 -34.39
N VAL A 783 -25.38 -25.03 -33.52
CA VAL A 783 -26.10 -25.04 -32.25
C VAL A 783 -25.22 -24.42 -31.17
N TRP A 784 -25.56 -23.19 -30.80
CA TRP A 784 -24.91 -22.48 -29.70
C TRP A 784 -25.42 -22.97 -28.35
N THR A 785 -24.57 -22.94 -27.33
CA THR A 785 -24.90 -23.34 -25.95
C THR A 785 -24.63 -22.21 -24.97
N TYR A 786 -25.24 -22.23 -23.78
CA TYR A 786 -25.02 -21.18 -22.77
C TYR A 786 -23.55 -21.00 -22.41
N GLU A 787 -22.79 -22.09 -22.47
CA GLU A 787 -21.34 -22.11 -22.29
C GLU A 787 -20.57 -21.24 -23.30
N ASP A 788 -21.02 -21.15 -24.55
CA ASP A 788 -20.38 -20.32 -25.58
C ASP A 788 -20.48 -18.81 -25.25
N PHE A 789 -21.46 -18.42 -24.43
CA PHE A 789 -21.71 -17.03 -23.99
C PHE A 789 -21.12 -16.70 -22.62
N LYS A 790 -20.50 -17.68 -21.94
CA LYS A 790 -19.70 -17.34 -20.77
C LYS A 790 -18.54 -16.48 -21.25
N THR A 791 -18.43 -15.30 -20.67
CA THR A 791 -17.33 -14.40 -20.96
C THR A 791 -16.10 -14.91 -20.23
N SER A 792 -15.19 -15.60 -20.92
CA SER A 792 -13.78 -15.50 -20.52
C SER A 792 -13.35 -14.09 -20.91
N GLN A 793 -13.61 -13.12 -20.05
CA GLN A 793 -13.24 -11.74 -20.35
C GLN A 793 -11.72 -11.70 -20.50
N ASN A 794 -11.24 -11.03 -21.55
CA ASN A 794 -9.85 -10.63 -21.56
C ASN A 794 -9.64 -9.79 -20.30
N LYS A 795 -8.75 -10.25 -19.40
CA LYS A 795 -8.44 -9.60 -18.12
C LYS A 795 -8.21 -8.08 -18.27
N TYR A 796 -7.83 -7.62 -19.46
CA TYR A 796 -7.54 -6.22 -19.76
C TYR A 796 -8.23 -5.68 -21.01
N GLY A 797 -9.29 -6.33 -21.51
CA GLY A 797 -10.01 -5.90 -22.71
C GLY A 797 -11.52 -6.09 -22.56
N PHE A 798 -12.28 -5.01 -22.72
CA PHE A 798 -13.74 -5.09 -22.71
C PHE A 798 -14.25 -5.71 -24.01
N THR A 799 -14.86 -6.89 -23.91
CA THR A 799 -15.71 -7.45 -24.97
C THR A 799 -16.93 -8.07 -24.30
N GLY A 800 -18.10 -7.47 -24.55
CA GLY A 800 -19.39 -7.93 -24.05
C GLY A 800 -20.51 -7.50 -25.00
N PRO A 801 -21.74 -7.97 -24.79
CA PRO A 801 -22.85 -7.64 -25.68
C PRO A 801 -23.08 -6.12 -25.71
N THR A 802 -23.26 -5.58 -26.90
CA THR A 802 -23.36 -4.14 -27.13
C THR A 802 -24.76 -3.65 -26.78
N ARG A 803 -24.85 -2.51 -26.10
CA ARG A 803 -26.15 -1.90 -25.76
C ARG A 803 -26.87 -1.48 -27.04
N VAL A 804 -28.12 -1.90 -27.19
CA VAL A 804 -28.92 -1.60 -28.39
C VAL A 804 -30.03 -0.59 -28.05
N GLY A 805 -30.01 0.56 -28.72
CA GLY A 805 -31.09 1.54 -28.75
C GLY A 805 -32.27 1.13 -29.66
N ASN A 806 -32.90 2.09 -30.32
CA ASN A 806 -33.82 1.87 -31.46
C ASN A 806 -33.07 1.93 -32.81
N ASN A 807 -31.74 1.92 -32.80
CA ASN A 807 -30.89 2.10 -33.97
C ASN A 807 -30.21 0.80 -34.39
N SER A 808 -29.82 0.78 -35.66
CA SER A 808 -29.16 -0.32 -36.33
C SER A 808 -27.75 -0.60 -35.78
N TYR A 809 -27.36 -1.88 -35.80
CA TYR A 809 -25.99 -2.32 -35.51
C TYR A 809 -25.26 -2.58 -36.82
N LEU A 810 -24.10 -1.97 -37.01
CA LEU A 810 -23.42 -1.95 -38.29
C LEU A 810 -22.03 -2.56 -38.18
N LEU A 811 -21.76 -3.60 -38.97
CA LEU A 811 -20.49 -4.30 -39.00
C LEU A 811 -19.83 -4.12 -40.35
N THR A 812 -18.60 -3.58 -40.35
CA THR A 812 -17.84 -3.29 -41.57
C THR A 812 -16.60 -4.16 -41.61
N SER A 813 -16.40 -4.87 -42.72
CA SER A 813 -15.24 -5.74 -42.92
C SER A 813 -14.31 -5.15 -43.97
N TYR A 814 -13.00 -5.26 -43.76
CA TYR A 814 -11.96 -4.76 -44.67
C TYR A 814 -10.95 -5.86 -44.99
N GLY A 815 -10.31 -5.77 -46.17
CA GLY A 815 -9.15 -6.58 -46.51
C GLY A 815 -9.43 -8.03 -46.94
N TYR A 816 -10.69 -8.43 -47.07
CA TYR A 816 -11.07 -9.69 -47.70
C TYR A 816 -11.16 -9.53 -49.22
N ASN A 817 -10.46 -10.42 -49.93
CA ASN A 817 -10.53 -10.52 -51.39
C ASN A 817 -11.59 -11.52 -51.86
N GLU A 818 -12.04 -12.40 -50.97
CA GLU A 818 -13.02 -13.45 -51.22
C GLU A 818 -14.05 -13.46 -50.08
N VAL A 819 -15.33 -13.68 -50.42
CA VAL A 819 -16.43 -13.79 -49.46
C VAL A 819 -17.34 -14.97 -49.79
N HIS A 820 -17.87 -15.62 -48.75
CA HIS A 820 -18.89 -16.66 -48.86
C HIS A 820 -20.24 -16.13 -48.36
N ASP A 821 -21.35 -16.77 -48.76
CA ASP A 821 -22.62 -16.68 -48.03
C ASP A 821 -22.41 -16.98 -46.55
N LYS A 822 -23.18 -16.36 -45.65
CA LYS A 822 -22.96 -16.46 -44.20
C LYS A 822 -24.23 -16.79 -43.46
N PHE A 823 -24.10 -17.50 -42.35
CA PHE A 823 -25.09 -17.48 -41.28
C PHE A 823 -24.75 -16.34 -40.32
N ALA A 824 -25.65 -15.36 -40.18
CA ALA A 824 -25.59 -14.33 -39.16
C ALA A 824 -26.40 -14.78 -37.94
N TYR A 825 -25.73 -15.00 -36.82
CA TYR A 825 -26.32 -15.34 -35.53
C TYR A 825 -26.44 -14.08 -34.69
N ILE A 826 -27.66 -13.74 -34.31
CA ILE A 826 -28.02 -12.55 -33.55
C ILE A 826 -28.47 -13.00 -32.16
N PHE A 827 -27.66 -12.69 -31.16
CA PHE A 827 -27.89 -13.06 -29.77
C PHE A 827 -28.46 -11.88 -29.02
N LEU A 828 -29.56 -12.11 -28.30
CA LEU A 828 -30.32 -11.06 -27.64
C LEU A 828 -30.23 -11.23 -26.13
N PHE A 829 -30.01 -10.13 -25.42
CA PHE A 829 -29.81 -10.14 -23.97
C PHE A 829 -30.70 -9.11 -23.27
N ASP A 830 -31.11 -9.42 -22.04
CA ASP A 830 -31.91 -8.55 -21.19
C ASP A 830 -31.08 -7.45 -20.52
N GLU A 831 -31.71 -6.65 -19.64
CA GLU A 831 -31.03 -5.56 -18.92
C GLU A 831 -29.91 -6.02 -17.98
N HIS A 832 -29.91 -7.30 -17.60
CA HIS A 832 -28.89 -7.94 -16.78
C HIS A 832 -27.88 -8.73 -17.63
N LYS A 833 -27.84 -8.51 -18.96
CA LYS A 833 -27.01 -9.24 -19.92
C LYS A 833 -27.23 -10.76 -19.90
N LYS A 834 -28.42 -11.22 -19.49
CA LYS A 834 -28.79 -12.63 -19.58
C LYS A 834 -29.29 -12.94 -20.99
N LEU A 835 -28.77 -14.01 -21.58
CA LEU A 835 -29.16 -14.46 -22.91
C LEU A 835 -30.65 -14.85 -22.94
N ILE A 836 -31.40 -14.21 -23.82
CA ILE A 836 -32.84 -14.43 -24.04
C ILE A 836 -33.04 -15.45 -25.17
N GLY A 837 -32.22 -15.39 -26.22
CA GLY A 837 -32.31 -16.29 -27.36
C GLY A 837 -31.39 -15.91 -28.51
N CYS A 838 -31.39 -16.75 -29.54
CA CYS A 838 -30.62 -16.55 -30.77
C CYS A 838 -31.57 -16.54 -31.98
N TYR A 839 -31.43 -15.55 -32.85
CA TYR A 839 -32.02 -15.56 -34.19
C TYR A 839 -30.93 -15.81 -35.23
N VAL A 840 -31.23 -16.59 -36.28
CA VAL A 840 -30.25 -16.90 -37.33
C VAL A 840 -30.79 -16.54 -38.70
N GLN A 841 -30.12 -15.61 -39.36
CA GLN A 841 -30.42 -15.17 -40.72
C GLN A 841 -29.34 -15.64 -41.68
N GLU A 842 -29.75 -16.13 -42.84
CA GLU A 842 -28.83 -16.44 -43.91
C GLU A 842 -28.63 -15.20 -44.77
N LEU A 843 -27.37 -14.83 -45.00
CA LEU A 843 -26.96 -13.70 -45.81
C LEU A 843 -26.37 -14.23 -47.12
N HIS A 844 -26.99 -13.84 -48.23
CA HIS A 844 -26.56 -14.18 -49.58
C HIS A 844 -25.83 -13.00 -50.20
N PHE A 845 -24.57 -13.20 -50.58
CA PHE A 845 -23.80 -12.15 -51.23
C PHE A 845 -24.04 -12.17 -52.74
N ASP A 846 -24.23 -10.99 -53.32
CA ASP A 846 -24.24 -10.77 -54.76
C ASP A 846 -23.29 -9.62 -55.14
N ALA A 847 -23.17 -9.35 -56.44
CA ALA A 847 -22.22 -8.38 -56.97
C ALA A 847 -22.43 -6.94 -56.47
N ASP A 848 -23.65 -6.58 -56.04
CA ASP A 848 -23.95 -5.25 -55.49
C ASP A 848 -23.64 -5.17 -53.99
N HIS A 849 -23.49 -6.30 -53.29
CA HIS A 849 -23.35 -6.36 -51.84
C HIS A 849 -21.93 -6.73 -51.37
N VAL A 850 -20.93 -6.50 -52.22
CA VAL A 850 -19.51 -6.70 -51.92
C VAL A 850 -18.68 -5.52 -52.41
N GLY A 851 -17.53 -5.28 -51.79
CA GLY A 851 -16.58 -4.25 -52.18
C GLY A 851 -16.03 -4.46 -53.60
N GLU A 852 -15.52 -3.39 -54.21
CA GLU A 852 -14.93 -3.46 -55.54
C GLU A 852 -13.70 -4.39 -55.55
N GLY A 853 -13.66 -5.35 -56.49
CA GLY A 853 -12.58 -6.35 -56.59
C GLY A 853 -12.72 -7.56 -55.65
N VAL A 854 -13.77 -7.63 -54.83
CA VAL A 854 -14.05 -8.80 -53.98
C VAL A 854 -14.76 -9.89 -54.79
N THR A 855 -14.27 -11.12 -54.67
CA THR A 855 -14.83 -12.29 -55.35
C THR A 855 -15.81 -13.03 -54.45
N ILE A 856 -16.99 -13.36 -54.97
CA ILE A 856 -17.98 -14.18 -54.26
C ILE A 856 -17.68 -15.65 -54.54
N VAL A 857 -17.49 -16.44 -53.49
CA VAL A 857 -17.14 -17.85 -53.57
C VAL A 857 -18.36 -18.69 -53.18
N PRO A 858 -18.99 -19.40 -54.12
CA PRO A 858 -20.19 -20.18 -53.84
C PRO A 858 -19.89 -21.38 -52.92
N PRO A 859 -20.88 -21.86 -52.14
CA PRO A 859 -20.71 -23.05 -51.32
C PRO A 859 -20.42 -24.27 -52.19
N VAL A 860 -19.51 -25.13 -51.74
CA VAL A 860 -19.16 -26.37 -52.45
C VAL A 860 -20.16 -27.47 -52.09
N VAL A 861 -20.60 -28.24 -53.10
CA VAL A 861 -21.40 -29.45 -52.87
C VAL A 861 -20.44 -30.54 -52.37
N LYS A 862 -20.65 -31.04 -51.15
CA LYS A 862 -19.82 -32.06 -50.51
C LYS A 862 -20.42 -33.45 -50.59
#